data_AF-A0ABD6QK69-F1
#
_entry.id   AF-A0ABD6QK69-F1
#
_cell.length_a   1.000
_cell.length_b   1.000
_cell.length_c   1.000
_cell.angle_alpha   90.00
_cell.angle_beta   90.00
_cell.angle_gamma   90.00
#
_symmetry.space_group_name_H-M   'P 1'
#
loop_
_entity.id
_entity.type
_entity.pdbx_description
1 polymer ?
#
loop_
_entity_poly.entity_id
_entity_poly.type
_entity_poly.pdbx_seq_one_letter_code
_entity_poly.pdbx_strand_id
1 'polypeptide(L)'
;MVSPGVTPTAAPTRALTVLLAPRPQTEEILSVLVDYSAVGLIGSFVWVDAADVGGTATHGSLVRDGQSEPVVLQQMLTGERYDRIRIAVLVPVDVPAAERVPLAVEQAVEQTVRSSSMGAPINLLRLLFTRGDAIPTTPDLALVLEGWHNLLIAPEDSAAPGLGAVAWGRLTDPLDVAQFVAPVVAGVTGLWAGVDQGPFDTLEILPGQTVRAVRAFYRWLDTDSVEEGLRAHLFDPTGRLPLPRGGQVPVVYIEDVPTAAQSMARALWTKHRDVLRGPRIAATAGQEQAISIWAAMKMFLKFMGAAVRSAPAAWWSAVMGTVTSAVVTTVQSTVFGRTDSAFAVVADTTQSDWQDLGRSAETLSNALGGQPEHFAQQDMSGLWTDFVNGALTLADGGRRAAGLEPIQVGAAIGVVYNAADVVPSAAERFQGIPTSLAAVIGVSSVEGADVLGAANLRDRLQRAYSDPAAGVEARNTGTELDRWQASVTKSYAWQVSSILADFMHRGRAEVADLVSQIQTLANRSAVDERLKARQQAISTILKTFTWALLGVLLILIGVAAMDWVRWKFALATGGALIGLYIVVSLALFLLGQRDLFAEMNMRKSQAAELEAMQANLRTALQDVSRLSTAYGQLLAWCRTLGTVLRAPFGSPPPVRPPAGQLVAGLPRSTQVGVATTSSEQSDNAIHGIQSRLYALGWLTKPWEDMVGEAAARLREEPAALFKLPGVGSSSGLDQWSHAVISGRVKPTGADALWARVEHMFNEESGAPQGGVSDALTRNVLVPTLGRQIPAQQFSAGITDHRPGHAAPFDASLFTHAAVTAGRSAVAVDKVTVRRRGLGYRAVVVQASDGLPPYDFALFETPVSVMPGVEDEPTTMISRADFDVPPGEDMVF
;
A
#
# COMPACT_ATOMS: atom_id res chain seq x y z
N MET A 1 23.42 -9.57 17.22
CA MET A 1 22.35 -10.56 17.39
C MET A 1 22.13 -11.22 16.04
N VAL A 2 22.14 -12.56 16.05
CA VAL A 2 22.24 -13.45 14.88
C VAL A 2 21.02 -13.28 13.97
N SER A 3 21.26 -12.96 12.69
CA SER A 3 20.22 -12.98 11.65
C SER A 3 19.59 -14.39 11.58
N PRO A 4 18.26 -14.52 11.59
CA PRO A 4 17.64 -15.82 11.32
C PRO A 4 17.95 -16.19 9.87
N GLY A 5 18.70 -17.27 9.70
CA GLY A 5 19.02 -17.82 8.40
C GLY A 5 17.74 -18.17 7.66
N VAL A 6 17.50 -17.48 6.56
CA VAL A 6 16.62 -17.96 5.50
C VAL A 6 17.25 -19.27 5.04
N THR A 7 16.67 -20.41 5.43
CA THR A 7 16.97 -21.70 4.80
C THR A 7 16.76 -21.50 3.30
N PRO A 8 17.79 -21.68 2.45
CA PRO A 8 17.59 -21.58 1.03
C PRO A 8 16.57 -22.65 0.63
N THR A 9 15.45 -22.21 0.06
CA THR A 9 14.54 -23.08 -0.68
C THR A 9 15.41 -23.84 -1.67
N ALA A 10 15.53 -25.16 -1.50
CA ALA A 10 16.31 -26.00 -2.39
C ALA A 10 15.87 -25.71 -3.84
N ALA A 11 16.83 -25.42 -4.72
CA ALA A 11 16.54 -25.26 -6.13
C ALA A 11 15.77 -26.50 -6.63
N PRO A 12 14.76 -26.34 -7.50
CA PRO A 12 13.98 -27.47 -8.00
C PRO A 12 14.93 -28.49 -8.64
N THR A 13 14.85 -29.74 -8.19
CA THR A 13 15.67 -30.84 -8.69
C THR A 13 15.31 -31.10 -10.14
N ARG A 14 16.27 -30.95 -11.05
CA ARG A 14 15.99 -31.00 -12.50
C ARG A 14 16.11 -32.44 -13.00
N ALA A 15 14.99 -33.15 -13.12
CA ALA A 15 14.93 -34.51 -13.62
C ALA A 15 14.48 -34.55 -15.10
N LEU A 16 15.07 -35.46 -15.89
CA LEU A 16 14.65 -35.76 -17.26
C LEU A 16 14.06 -37.16 -17.34
N THR A 17 12.88 -37.29 -17.94
CA THR A 17 12.27 -38.59 -18.26
C THR A 17 12.25 -38.79 -19.77
N VAL A 18 12.84 -39.88 -20.23
CA VAL A 18 12.84 -40.34 -21.62
C VAL A 18 11.93 -41.57 -21.72
N LEU A 19 10.85 -41.44 -22.48
CA LEU A 19 9.90 -42.52 -22.78
C LEU A 19 10.25 -43.12 -24.14
N LEU A 20 10.56 -44.41 -24.17
CA LEU A 20 10.85 -45.17 -25.39
C LEU A 20 9.70 -46.14 -25.66
N ALA A 21 9.09 -46.07 -26.84
CA ALA A 21 7.91 -46.86 -27.14
C ALA A 21 7.78 -47.22 -28.64
N PRO A 22 7.07 -48.31 -28.98
CA PRO A 22 6.74 -48.62 -30.36
C PRO A 22 5.50 -47.83 -30.81
N ARG A 23 5.61 -47.04 -31.88
CA ARG A 23 4.55 -46.13 -32.37
C ARG A 23 3.15 -46.74 -32.46
N PRO A 24 2.93 -47.88 -33.14
CA PRO A 24 1.58 -48.33 -33.50
C PRO A 24 0.72 -48.71 -32.29
N GLN A 25 1.35 -48.98 -31.14
CA GLN A 25 0.69 -49.52 -29.95
C GLN A 25 0.64 -48.52 -28.79
N THR A 26 1.23 -47.32 -28.94
CA THR A 26 1.41 -46.36 -27.83
C THR A 26 1.03 -44.92 -28.17
N GLU A 27 0.48 -44.68 -29.37
CA GLU A 27 0.04 -43.35 -29.82
C GLU A 27 -1.03 -42.72 -28.90
N GLU A 28 -2.00 -43.52 -28.43
CA GLU A 28 -3.00 -43.04 -27.47
C GLU A 28 -2.39 -42.72 -26.09
N ILE A 29 -1.37 -43.48 -25.66
CA ILE A 29 -0.66 -43.20 -24.41
C ILE A 29 0.06 -41.85 -24.51
N LEU A 30 0.74 -41.59 -25.64
CA LEU A 30 1.36 -40.30 -25.90
C LEU A 30 0.31 -39.18 -25.90
N SER A 31 -0.83 -39.38 -26.57
CA SER A 31 -1.90 -38.38 -26.66
C SER A 31 -2.46 -38.01 -25.29
N VAL A 32 -2.73 -39.00 -24.43
CA VAL A 32 -3.18 -38.75 -23.03
C VAL A 32 -2.11 -38.01 -22.22
N LEU A 33 -0.83 -38.35 -22.37
CA LEU A 33 0.26 -37.63 -21.69
C LEU A 33 0.41 -36.20 -22.22
N VAL A 34 0.22 -35.96 -23.51
CA VAL A 34 0.20 -34.60 -24.10
C VAL A 34 -0.96 -33.80 -23.53
N ASP A 35 -2.15 -34.37 -23.40
CA ASP A 35 -3.30 -33.71 -22.77
C ASP A 35 -3.02 -33.38 -21.29
N TYR A 36 -2.43 -34.31 -20.54
CA TYR A 36 -2.01 -34.07 -19.16
C TYR A 36 -0.95 -32.95 -19.08
N SER A 37 -0.07 -32.84 -20.06
CA SER A 37 0.90 -31.75 -20.17
C SER A 37 0.20 -30.42 -20.47
N ALA A 38 -0.81 -30.41 -21.36
CA ALA A 38 -1.57 -29.23 -21.75
C ALA A 38 -2.33 -28.62 -20.56
N VAL A 39 -2.88 -29.45 -19.67
CA VAL A 39 -3.57 -28.99 -18.45
C VAL A 39 -2.64 -28.78 -17.25
N GLY A 40 -1.33 -29.03 -17.40
CA GLY A 40 -0.33 -28.81 -16.34
C GLY A 40 -0.31 -29.86 -15.22
N LEU A 41 -0.80 -31.07 -15.51
CA LEU A 41 -0.76 -32.21 -14.60
C LEU A 41 0.60 -32.88 -14.53
N ILE A 42 1.31 -32.94 -15.66
CA ILE A 42 2.66 -33.54 -15.74
C ILE A 42 3.70 -32.51 -16.21
N GLY A 43 4.95 -32.73 -15.82
CA GLY A 43 6.10 -31.97 -16.29
C GLY A 43 6.54 -32.38 -17.70
N SER A 44 7.60 -31.74 -18.20
CA SER A 44 8.15 -32.02 -19.53
C SER A 44 8.81 -33.39 -19.61
N PHE A 45 8.67 -34.06 -20.74
CA PHE A 45 9.31 -35.35 -21.02
C PHE A 45 9.72 -35.48 -22.49
N VAL A 46 10.63 -36.40 -22.77
CA VAL A 46 11.06 -36.71 -24.14
C VAL A 46 10.45 -38.02 -24.57
N TRP A 47 9.72 -38.00 -25.68
CA TRP A 47 9.23 -39.18 -26.35
C TRP A 47 10.20 -39.60 -27.47
N VAL A 48 10.61 -40.86 -27.46
CA VAL A 48 11.46 -41.46 -28.49
C VAL A 48 10.72 -42.63 -29.12
N ASP A 49 10.49 -42.55 -30.43
CA ASP A 49 9.95 -43.66 -31.19
C ASP A 49 11.04 -44.71 -31.43
N ALA A 50 10.73 -45.99 -31.19
CA ALA A 50 11.65 -47.08 -31.47
C ALA A 50 12.14 -47.11 -32.93
N ALA A 51 11.31 -46.66 -33.88
CA ALA A 51 11.66 -46.60 -35.30
C ALA A 51 12.70 -45.51 -35.64
N ASP A 52 12.79 -44.48 -34.80
CA ASP A 52 13.70 -43.34 -35.01
C ASP A 52 15.11 -43.57 -34.41
N VAL A 53 15.34 -44.75 -33.82
CA VAL A 53 16.61 -45.14 -33.21
C VAL A 53 17.45 -45.97 -34.18
N GLY A 54 18.73 -45.63 -34.32
CA GLY A 54 19.69 -46.37 -35.17
C GLY A 54 20.43 -45.48 -36.19
N GLY A 55 20.08 -44.20 -36.28
CA GLY A 55 20.81 -43.19 -37.07
C GLY A 55 22.04 -42.61 -36.37
N THR A 56 22.64 -41.57 -36.96
CA THR A 56 23.79 -40.84 -36.38
C THR A 56 23.45 -40.05 -35.12
N ALA A 57 22.16 -39.78 -34.90
CA ALA A 57 21.62 -39.10 -33.73
C ALA A 57 20.29 -39.76 -33.32
N THR A 58 19.92 -39.62 -32.05
CA THR A 58 18.65 -40.14 -31.52
C THR A 58 17.64 -39.01 -31.50
N HIS A 59 16.73 -39.05 -32.45
CA HIS A 59 15.65 -38.07 -32.55
C HIS A 59 14.53 -38.40 -31.56
N GLY A 60 13.89 -37.37 -31.04
CA GLY A 60 12.74 -37.48 -30.16
C GLY A 60 11.89 -36.22 -30.20
N SER A 61 10.80 -36.24 -29.45
CA SER A 61 9.89 -35.12 -29.29
C SER A 61 9.85 -34.69 -27.82
N LEU A 62 10.23 -33.46 -27.53
CA LEU A 62 10.07 -32.86 -26.22
C LEU A 62 8.62 -32.40 -26.08
N VAL A 63 7.88 -33.02 -25.18
CA VAL A 63 6.52 -32.62 -24.83
C VAL A 63 6.56 -31.66 -23.66
N ARG A 64 5.96 -30.49 -23.84
CA ARG A 64 5.86 -29.45 -22.81
C ARG A 64 4.62 -28.59 -23.05
N ASP A 65 3.87 -28.32 -21.99
CA ASP A 65 2.67 -27.46 -22.02
C ASP A 65 1.69 -27.86 -23.15
N GLY A 66 1.58 -29.17 -23.42
CA GLY A 66 0.74 -29.74 -24.49
C GLY A 66 1.29 -29.60 -25.91
N GLN A 67 2.49 -29.04 -26.09
CA GLN A 67 3.16 -28.89 -27.37
C GLN A 67 4.28 -29.93 -27.50
N SER A 68 4.53 -30.38 -28.74
CA SER A 68 5.56 -31.35 -29.08
C SER A 68 6.61 -30.70 -29.98
N GLU A 69 7.83 -30.56 -29.49
CA GLU A 69 8.95 -29.96 -30.22
C GLU A 69 9.98 -31.02 -30.62
N PRO A 70 10.45 -31.05 -31.88
CA PRO A 70 11.46 -32.00 -32.30
C PRO A 70 12.82 -31.69 -31.65
N VAL A 71 13.43 -32.70 -31.06
CA VAL A 71 14.70 -32.58 -30.33
C VAL A 71 15.67 -33.71 -30.69
N VAL A 72 16.95 -33.49 -30.45
CA VAL A 72 17.99 -34.52 -30.49
C VAL A 72 18.43 -34.82 -29.07
N LEU A 73 18.27 -36.07 -28.63
CA LEU A 73 18.47 -36.47 -27.24
C LEU A 73 19.88 -36.14 -26.74
N GLN A 74 20.90 -36.40 -27.56
CA GLN A 74 22.31 -36.09 -27.24
C GLN A 74 22.52 -34.59 -26.97
N GLN A 75 21.91 -33.72 -27.77
CA GLN A 75 22.05 -32.27 -27.65
C GLN A 75 21.36 -31.75 -26.39
N MET A 76 20.20 -32.31 -26.04
CA MET A 76 19.49 -31.96 -24.81
C MET A 76 20.28 -32.36 -23.56
N LEU A 77 20.82 -33.57 -23.54
CA LEU A 77 21.58 -34.12 -22.41
C LEU A 77 22.92 -33.40 -22.19
N THR A 78 23.52 -32.88 -23.26
CA THR A 78 24.79 -32.13 -23.19
C THR A 78 24.59 -30.63 -22.99
N GLY A 79 23.46 -30.07 -23.44
CA GLY A 79 23.12 -28.66 -23.32
C GLY A 79 22.66 -28.23 -21.93
N GLU A 80 22.14 -29.16 -21.13
CA GLU A 80 21.61 -28.89 -19.79
C GLU A 80 22.15 -29.87 -18.75
N ARG A 81 22.29 -29.40 -17.50
CA ARG A 81 22.66 -30.26 -16.37
C ARG A 81 21.42 -30.79 -15.68
N TYR A 82 21.26 -32.10 -15.70
CA TYR A 82 20.20 -32.82 -14.99
C TYR A 82 20.74 -33.43 -13.69
N ASP A 83 19.92 -33.43 -12.65
CA ASP A 83 20.22 -34.08 -11.38
C ASP A 83 19.90 -35.58 -11.43
N ARG A 84 19.05 -35.99 -12.38
CA ARG A 84 18.63 -37.38 -12.60
C ARG A 84 18.05 -37.58 -13.99
N ILE A 85 18.26 -38.77 -14.55
CA ILE A 85 17.67 -39.18 -15.82
C ILE A 85 16.95 -40.52 -15.64
N ARG A 86 15.74 -40.64 -16.18
CA ARG A 86 14.94 -41.88 -16.18
C ARG A 86 14.72 -42.31 -17.62
N ILE A 87 15.01 -43.57 -17.91
CA ILE A 87 14.68 -44.20 -19.19
C ILE A 87 13.55 -45.19 -18.90
N ALA A 88 12.37 -44.94 -19.44
CA ALA A 88 11.23 -45.83 -19.30
C ALA A 88 10.81 -46.38 -20.65
N VAL A 89 10.87 -47.71 -20.78
CA VAL A 89 10.45 -48.42 -21.99
C VAL A 89 9.02 -48.90 -21.81
N LEU A 90 8.11 -48.52 -22.71
CA LEU A 90 6.74 -49.00 -22.73
C LEU A 90 6.66 -50.29 -23.56
N VAL A 91 6.27 -51.39 -22.91
CA VAL A 91 6.26 -52.72 -23.51
C VAL A 91 4.83 -53.27 -23.52
N PRO A 92 4.13 -53.25 -24.66
CA PRO A 92 2.84 -53.93 -24.81
C PRO A 92 3.05 -55.45 -24.75
N VAL A 93 2.45 -56.13 -23.76
CA VAL A 93 2.66 -57.57 -23.59
C VAL A 93 1.89 -58.38 -24.63
N ASP A 94 0.66 -57.97 -24.95
CA ASP A 94 -0.27 -58.74 -25.80
C ASP A 94 0.09 -58.74 -27.29
N VAL A 95 1.13 -58.01 -27.71
CA VAL A 95 1.54 -57.92 -29.12
C VAL A 95 2.74 -58.83 -29.41
N PRO A 96 2.92 -59.30 -30.66
CA PRO A 96 4.06 -60.12 -31.04
C PRO A 96 5.40 -59.41 -30.78
N ALA A 97 6.45 -60.18 -30.46
CA ALA A 97 7.78 -59.64 -30.15
C ALA A 97 8.37 -58.73 -31.25
N ALA A 98 8.01 -58.95 -32.52
CA ALA A 98 8.46 -58.14 -33.65
C ALA A 98 7.86 -56.72 -33.68
N GLU A 99 6.73 -56.49 -33.00
CA GLU A 99 6.06 -55.18 -32.90
C GLU A 99 6.45 -54.42 -31.62
N ARG A 100 7.22 -55.05 -30.73
CA ARG A 100 7.74 -54.41 -29.51
C ARG A 100 9.04 -53.68 -29.80
N VAL A 101 9.51 -52.88 -28.83
CA VAL A 101 10.83 -52.25 -28.91
C VAL A 101 11.91 -53.35 -28.95
N PRO A 102 12.77 -53.40 -29.98
CA PRO A 102 13.85 -54.37 -30.03
C PRO A 102 14.89 -54.11 -28.92
N LEU A 103 15.45 -55.16 -28.32
CA LEU A 103 16.49 -55.03 -27.29
C LEU A 103 17.68 -54.18 -27.74
N ALA A 104 18.09 -54.31 -29.01
CA ALA A 104 19.17 -53.51 -29.58
C ALA A 104 18.87 -52.00 -29.57
N VAL A 105 17.60 -51.62 -29.76
CA VAL A 105 17.14 -50.23 -29.72
C VAL A 105 17.17 -49.69 -28.29
N GLU A 106 16.72 -50.48 -27.32
CA GLU A 106 16.75 -50.10 -25.90
C GLU A 106 18.20 -49.88 -25.41
N GLN A 107 19.11 -50.79 -25.76
CA GLN A 107 20.54 -50.67 -25.45
C GLN A 107 21.17 -49.45 -26.12
N ALA A 108 20.78 -49.14 -27.36
CA ALA A 108 21.27 -47.96 -28.07
C ALA A 108 20.83 -46.64 -27.39
N VAL A 109 19.58 -46.56 -26.93
CA VAL A 109 19.09 -45.39 -26.16
C VAL A 109 19.79 -45.30 -24.81
N GLU A 110 19.92 -46.43 -24.10
CA GLU A 110 20.65 -46.48 -22.82
C GLU A 110 22.10 -45.98 -22.98
N GLN A 111 22.82 -46.48 -23.98
CA GLN A 111 24.21 -46.08 -24.25
C GLN A 111 24.31 -44.61 -24.65
N THR A 112 23.34 -44.11 -25.42
CA THR A 112 23.23 -42.69 -25.79
C THR A 112 23.07 -41.81 -24.55
N VAL A 113 22.16 -42.18 -23.65
CA VAL A 113 21.93 -41.44 -22.41
C VAL A 113 23.17 -41.51 -21.51
N ARG A 114 23.73 -42.71 -21.33
CA ARG A 114 24.90 -42.95 -20.47
C ARG A 114 26.12 -42.16 -20.93
N SER A 115 26.40 -42.13 -22.23
CA SER A 115 27.51 -41.38 -22.80
C SER A 115 27.33 -39.86 -22.74
N SER A 116 26.08 -39.36 -22.65
CA SER A 116 25.77 -37.93 -22.70
C SER A 116 25.36 -37.32 -21.33
N SER A 117 25.11 -38.14 -20.31
CA SER A 117 24.46 -37.77 -19.03
C SER A 117 25.24 -36.87 -18.06
N MET A 118 26.46 -36.42 -18.39
CA MET A 118 27.29 -35.53 -17.55
C MET A 118 27.39 -35.92 -16.06
N GLY A 119 27.30 -37.22 -15.75
CA GLY A 119 27.41 -37.77 -14.39
C GLY A 119 26.10 -37.88 -13.59
N ALA A 120 24.94 -37.60 -14.20
CA ALA A 120 23.64 -37.79 -13.56
C ALA A 120 23.33 -39.30 -13.36
N PRO A 121 22.72 -39.71 -12.22
CA PRO A 121 22.25 -41.08 -12.03
C PRO A 121 21.15 -41.42 -13.05
N ILE A 122 21.23 -42.63 -13.61
CA ILE A 122 20.32 -43.15 -14.62
C ILE A 122 19.50 -44.29 -14.03
N ASN A 123 18.18 -44.19 -14.11
CA ASN A 123 17.25 -45.23 -13.68
C ASN A 123 16.61 -45.88 -14.90
N LEU A 124 16.64 -47.22 -14.94
CA LEU A 124 16.15 -48.03 -16.04
C LEU A 124 14.84 -48.71 -15.64
N LEU A 125 13.75 -48.33 -16.32
CA LEU A 125 12.39 -48.77 -16.03
C LEU A 125 11.83 -49.47 -17.27
N ARG A 126 11.28 -50.67 -17.09
CA ARG A 126 10.60 -51.42 -18.14
C ARG A 126 9.14 -51.61 -17.72
N LEU A 127 8.25 -50.86 -18.34
CA LEU A 127 6.82 -50.81 -18.01
C LEU A 127 6.06 -51.75 -18.93
N LEU A 128 5.73 -52.93 -18.41
CA LEU A 128 4.91 -53.94 -19.07
C LEU A 128 3.44 -53.58 -18.87
N PHE A 129 2.66 -53.47 -19.95
CA PHE A 129 1.22 -53.22 -19.88
C PHE A 129 0.44 -54.19 -20.75
N THR A 130 -0.79 -54.48 -20.33
CA THR A 130 -1.71 -55.39 -21.01
C THR A 130 -3.04 -54.69 -21.28
N ARG A 131 -3.85 -55.27 -22.16
CA ARG A 131 -5.24 -54.86 -22.40
C ARG A 131 -6.23 -55.47 -21.40
N GLY A 132 -5.76 -56.01 -20.26
CA GLY A 132 -6.60 -56.74 -19.30
C GLY A 132 -6.42 -58.26 -19.41
N ASP A 133 -7.52 -59.01 -19.30
CA ASP A 133 -7.54 -60.48 -19.30
C ASP A 133 -6.61 -61.05 -20.39
N ALA A 134 -5.58 -61.76 -19.93
CA ALA A 134 -4.59 -62.37 -20.80
C ALA A 134 -5.25 -63.48 -21.61
N ILE A 135 -5.14 -63.43 -22.94
CA ILE A 135 -5.36 -64.63 -23.75
C ILE A 135 -4.18 -65.56 -23.44
N PRO A 136 -4.42 -66.82 -23.02
CA PRO A 136 -3.34 -67.75 -22.76
C PRO A 136 -2.51 -67.93 -24.04
N THR A 137 -1.31 -67.36 -24.01
CA THR A 137 -0.30 -67.39 -25.06
C THR A 137 0.97 -67.97 -24.47
N THR A 138 1.85 -68.52 -25.31
CA THR A 138 3.11 -69.10 -24.83
C THR A 138 3.91 -68.03 -24.07
N PRO A 139 4.37 -68.30 -22.84
CA PRO A 139 5.08 -67.31 -22.04
C PRO A 139 6.34 -66.81 -22.77
N ASP A 140 6.42 -65.50 -22.99
CA ASP A 140 7.59 -64.88 -23.60
C ASP A 140 8.53 -64.31 -22.52
N LEU A 141 9.54 -65.11 -22.16
CA LEU A 141 10.54 -64.71 -21.17
C LEU A 141 11.44 -63.55 -21.62
N ALA A 142 11.42 -63.17 -22.90
CA ALA A 142 12.12 -61.97 -23.39
C ALA A 142 11.49 -60.66 -22.89
N LEU A 143 10.29 -60.72 -22.28
CA LEU A 143 9.65 -59.59 -21.62
C LEU A 143 10.39 -59.12 -20.38
N VAL A 144 11.19 -59.99 -19.73
CA VAL A 144 11.85 -59.72 -18.44
C VAL A 144 13.36 -59.64 -18.64
N LEU A 145 13.92 -58.45 -18.44
CA LEU A 145 15.35 -58.19 -18.61
C LEU A 145 16.06 -58.07 -17.27
N GLU A 146 17.23 -58.69 -17.17
CA GLU A 146 18.13 -58.48 -16.04
C GLU A 146 18.74 -57.07 -16.11
N GLY A 147 18.95 -56.42 -14.96
CA GLY A 147 19.50 -55.07 -14.88
C GLY A 147 18.49 -53.94 -15.14
N TRP A 148 17.20 -54.27 -15.23
CA TRP A 148 16.08 -53.33 -15.35
C TRP A 148 15.07 -53.51 -14.20
N HIS A 149 14.39 -52.43 -13.81
CA HIS A 149 13.14 -52.60 -13.05
C HIS A 149 12.04 -53.07 -14.00
N ASN A 150 11.73 -54.37 -14.01
CA ASN A 150 10.60 -54.90 -14.76
C ASN A 150 9.32 -54.70 -13.94
N LEU A 151 8.44 -53.84 -14.44
CA LEU A 151 7.26 -53.36 -13.74
C LEU A 151 6.02 -53.70 -14.56
N LEU A 152 5.20 -54.61 -14.07
CA LEU A 152 3.91 -54.96 -14.67
C LEU A 152 2.83 -54.03 -14.13
N ILE A 153 2.28 -53.18 -14.98
CA ILE A 153 1.15 -52.33 -14.64
C ILE A 153 -0.05 -53.24 -14.37
N ALA A 154 -0.54 -53.24 -13.14
CA ALA A 154 -1.64 -54.10 -12.74
C ALA A 154 -2.92 -53.72 -13.53
N PRO A 155 -3.61 -54.68 -14.17
CA PRO A 155 -4.82 -54.43 -14.96
C PRO A 155 -6.05 -54.24 -14.06
N GLU A 156 -5.97 -53.30 -13.12
CA GLU A 156 -6.97 -53.07 -12.09
C GLU A 156 -7.15 -51.57 -11.82
N ASP A 157 -8.33 -51.21 -11.32
CA ASP A 157 -8.61 -49.85 -10.85
C ASP A 157 -9.11 -49.86 -9.40
N SER A 158 -8.65 -48.91 -8.61
CA SER A 158 -9.06 -48.72 -7.22
C SER A 158 -9.18 -47.23 -6.92
N ALA A 159 -10.18 -46.88 -6.11
CA ALA A 159 -10.38 -45.50 -5.71
C ALA A 159 -9.32 -45.01 -4.71
N ALA A 160 -8.72 -45.88 -3.89
CA ALA A 160 -7.69 -45.46 -2.92
C ALA A 160 -6.76 -46.64 -2.56
N PRO A 161 -5.53 -46.36 -2.07
CA PRO A 161 -4.52 -47.40 -1.83
C PRO A 161 -4.91 -48.50 -0.83
N GLY A 162 -5.83 -48.19 0.10
CA GLY A 162 -6.34 -49.13 1.10
C GLY A 162 -7.70 -49.75 0.74
N LEU A 163 -8.26 -49.44 -0.42
CA LEU A 163 -9.53 -49.99 -0.89
C LEU A 163 -9.27 -51.12 -1.91
N GLY A 164 -10.15 -52.11 -1.90
CA GLY A 164 -10.08 -53.23 -2.84
C GLY A 164 -10.05 -52.76 -4.30
N ALA A 165 -9.22 -53.42 -5.10
CA ALA A 165 -9.13 -53.18 -6.53
C ALA A 165 -10.20 -53.98 -7.28
N VAL A 166 -10.55 -53.49 -8.47
CA VAL A 166 -11.42 -54.17 -9.42
C VAL A 166 -10.59 -54.38 -10.68
N ALA A 167 -10.34 -55.64 -11.05
CA ALA A 167 -9.74 -55.95 -12.35
C ALA A 167 -10.63 -55.36 -13.47
N TRP A 168 -10.03 -54.62 -14.40
CA TRP A 168 -10.74 -54.33 -15.64
C TRP A 168 -10.65 -55.58 -16.51
N GLY A 169 -11.78 -55.95 -17.14
CA GLY A 169 -11.78 -57.03 -18.12
C GLY A 169 -10.95 -56.64 -19.35
N ARG A 170 -11.05 -57.45 -20.41
CA ARG A 170 -10.36 -57.15 -21.66
C ARG A 170 -10.87 -55.87 -22.34
N LEU A 171 -10.02 -54.85 -22.39
CA LEU A 171 -10.26 -53.58 -23.08
C LEU A 171 -9.98 -53.70 -24.59
N THR A 172 -10.90 -53.22 -25.40
CA THR A 172 -10.78 -53.26 -26.87
C THR A 172 -10.29 -51.96 -27.48
N ASP A 173 -10.62 -50.82 -26.86
CA ASP A 173 -10.21 -49.50 -27.32
C ASP A 173 -8.79 -49.17 -26.78
N PRO A 174 -7.81 -48.85 -27.65
CA PRO A 174 -6.49 -48.39 -27.21
C PRO A 174 -6.52 -47.15 -26.32
N LEU A 175 -7.52 -46.27 -26.49
CA LEU A 175 -7.68 -45.08 -25.64
C LEU A 175 -8.05 -45.45 -24.20
N ASP A 176 -8.92 -46.44 -24.00
CA ASP A 176 -9.26 -46.92 -22.66
C ASP A 176 -8.01 -47.44 -21.94
N VAL A 177 -7.20 -48.25 -22.63
CA VAL A 177 -5.91 -48.74 -22.10
C VAL A 177 -5.00 -47.56 -21.74
N ALA A 178 -4.90 -46.56 -22.60
CA ALA A 178 -4.08 -45.37 -22.37
C ALA A 178 -4.50 -44.57 -21.13
N GLN A 179 -5.82 -44.40 -20.91
CA GLN A 179 -6.36 -43.68 -19.75
C GLN A 179 -5.95 -44.31 -18.42
N PHE A 180 -5.76 -45.62 -18.38
CA PHE A 180 -5.32 -46.30 -17.17
C PHE A 180 -3.79 -46.47 -17.07
N VAL A 181 -3.09 -46.65 -18.19
CA VAL A 181 -1.64 -46.82 -18.22
C VAL A 181 -0.90 -45.51 -17.97
N ALA A 182 -1.33 -44.41 -18.61
CA ALA A 182 -0.62 -43.12 -18.54
C ALA A 182 -0.44 -42.58 -17.10
N PRO A 183 -1.46 -42.63 -16.21
CA PRO A 183 -1.29 -42.23 -14.80
C PRO A 183 -0.25 -43.06 -14.03
N VAL A 184 -0.16 -44.36 -14.31
CA VAL A 184 0.84 -45.24 -13.67
C VAL A 184 2.23 -44.94 -14.21
N VAL A 185 2.38 -44.74 -15.52
CA VAL A 185 3.62 -44.26 -16.14
C VAL A 185 4.07 -42.97 -15.46
N ALA A 186 3.16 -41.99 -15.32
CA ALA A 186 3.48 -40.71 -14.70
C ALA A 186 3.86 -40.83 -13.21
N GLY A 187 3.21 -41.72 -12.45
CA GLY A 187 3.52 -41.97 -11.04
C GLY A 187 4.88 -42.65 -10.84
N VAL A 188 5.16 -43.68 -11.62
CA VAL A 188 6.39 -44.47 -11.54
C VAL A 188 7.61 -43.67 -11.99
N THR A 189 7.45 -42.86 -13.03
CA THR A 189 8.54 -42.04 -13.61
C THR A 189 8.69 -40.66 -12.94
N GLY A 190 7.81 -40.30 -11.98
CA GLY A 190 7.85 -39.00 -11.31
C GLY A 190 7.56 -37.83 -12.26
N LEU A 191 6.63 -38.01 -13.21
CA LEU A 191 6.23 -36.97 -14.16
C LEU A 191 5.15 -36.04 -13.62
N TRP A 192 4.39 -36.44 -12.60
CA TRP A 192 3.37 -35.56 -12.02
C TRP A 192 4.01 -34.23 -11.59
N ALA A 193 3.47 -33.11 -12.09
CA ALA A 193 4.14 -31.83 -11.95
C ALA A 193 4.25 -31.42 -10.47
N GLY A 194 5.46 -31.02 -10.06
CA GLY A 194 5.81 -30.72 -8.68
C GLY A 194 6.19 -31.95 -7.83
N VAL A 195 6.05 -33.16 -8.36
CA VAL A 195 6.44 -34.43 -7.72
C VAL A 195 7.56 -35.07 -8.54
N ASP A 196 8.76 -34.50 -8.46
CA ASP A 196 9.90 -34.90 -9.30
C ASP A 196 10.61 -36.18 -8.83
N GLN A 197 10.06 -36.90 -7.85
CA GLN A 197 10.64 -38.13 -7.28
C GLN A 197 9.76 -39.34 -7.58
N GLY A 198 10.34 -40.35 -8.23
CA GLY A 198 9.73 -41.67 -8.41
C GLY A 198 10.21 -42.67 -7.34
N PRO A 199 9.40 -43.67 -6.95
CA PRO A 199 9.79 -44.65 -5.93
C PRO A 199 11.05 -45.45 -6.31
N PHE A 200 11.22 -45.75 -7.61
CA PHE A 200 12.34 -46.52 -8.13
C PHE A 200 13.62 -45.70 -8.33
N ASP A 201 13.61 -44.42 -7.98
CA ASP A 201 14.81 -43.58 -7.97
C ASP A 201 15.85 -44.04 -6.94
N THR A 202 15.37 -44.69 -5.88
CA THR A 202 16.16 -45.09 -4.71
C THR A 202 16.15 -46.59 -4.44
N LEU A 203 15.27 -47.34 -5.12
CA LEU A 203 15.21 -48.79 -4.99
C LEU A 203 16.30 -49.44 -5.83
N GLU A 204 16.93 -50.47 -5.29
CA GLU A 204 17.89 -51.27 -6.02
C GLU A 204 17.18 -52.14 -7.06
N ILE A 205 17.84 -52.34 -8.20
CA ILE A 205 17.43 -53.32 -9.20
C ILE A 205 17.77 -54.70 -8.64
N LEU A 206 16.76 -55.57 -8.54
CA LEU A 206 16.96 -56.91 -8.02
C LEU A 206 17.72 -57.80 -9.03
N PRO A 207 18.58 -58.72 -8.55
CA PRO A 207 19.29 -59.64 -9.42
C PRO A 207 18.35 -60.68 -10.06
N GLY A 208 18.70 -61.16 -11.25
CA GLY A 208 17.91 -62.14 -12.01
C GLY A 208 16.67 -61.55 -12.70
N GLN A 209 15.87 -62.44 -13.29
CA GLN A 209 14.63 -62.09 -13.98
C GLN A 209 13.48 -61.98 -12.97
N THR A 210 13.31 -60.79 -12.38
CA THR A 210 12.22 -60.50 -11.43
C THR A 210 11.28 -59.44 -12.00
N VAL A 211 10.00 -59.55 -11.65
CA VAL A 211 8.91 -58.65 -12.04
C VAL A 211 8.20 -58.16 -10.78
N ARG A 212 7.81 -56.88 -10.77
CA ARG A 212 6.94 -56.30 -9.74
C ARG A 212 5.63 -55.86 -10.37
N ALA A 213 4.49 -56.26 -9.80
CA ALA A 213 3.22 -55.59 -10.08
C ALA A 213 3.29 -54.15 -9.57
N VAL A 214 2.75 -53.18 -10.31
CA VAL A 214 2.74 -51.77 -9.92
C VAL A 214 1.40 -51.13 -10.19
N ARG A 215 0.97 -50.25 -9.29
CA ARG A 215 -0.17 -49.34 -9.46
C ARG A 215 0.15 -47.98 -8.85
N ALA A 216 -0.49 -46.93 -9.34
CA ALA A 216 -0.29 -45.58 -8.85
C ALA A 216 -1.63 -44.88 -8.59
N PHE A 217 -1.64 -44.03 -7.58
CA PHE A 217 -2.76 -43.17 -7.22
C PHE A 217 -2.30 -41.73 -7.25
N TYR A 218 -3.12 -40.85 -7.79
CA TYR A 218 -2.85 -39.43 -7.85
C TYR A 218 -4.02 -38.61 -7.32
N ARG A 219 -3.71 -37.62 -6.49
CA ARG A 219 -4.65 -36.58 -6.05
C ARG A 219 -4.05 -35.22 -6.26
N TRP A 220 -4.81 -34.36 -6.89
CA TRP A 220 -4.53 -32.94 -6.92
C TRP A 220 -5.73 -32.17 -6.39
N LEU A 221 -5.51 -31.42 -5.31
CA LEU A 221 -6.44 -30.41 -4.84
C LEU A 221 -5.98 -29.05 -5.37
N ASP A 222 -6.74 -28.52 -6.31
CA ASP A 222 -6.62 -27.16 -6.82
C ASP A 222 -7.34 -26.18 -5.88
N THR A 223 -6.61 -25.15 -5.43
CA THR A 223 -7.12 -24.10 -4.53
C THR A 223 -6.92 -22.70 -5.11
N ASP A 224 -6.53 -22.59 -6.39
CA ASP A 224 -6.13 -21.31 -6.99
C ASP A 224 -7.28 -20.29 -6.94
N SER A 225 -8.50 -20.70 -7.22
CA SER A 225 -9.70 -19.84 -7.18
C SER A 225 -10.04 -19.34 -5.76
N VAL A 226 -9.90 -20.21 -4.75
CA VAL A 226 -10.13 -19.87 -3.34
C VAL A 226 -9.05 -18.90 -2.85
N GLU A 227 -7.79 -19.14 -3.20
CA GLU A 227 -6.68 -18.26 -2.86
C GLU A 227 -6.77 -16.92 -3.59
N GLU A 228 -7.19 -16.90 -4.86
CA GLU A 228 -7.45 -15.67 -5.61
C GLU A 228 -8.55 -14.85 -4.95
N GLY A 229 -9.66 -15.50 -4.57
CA GLY A 229 -10.73 -14.86 -3.79
C GLY A 229 -10.20 -14.26 -2.48
N LEU A 230 -9.34 -14.98 -1.75
CA LEU A 230 -8.73 -14.49 -0.53
C LEU A 230 -7.78 -13.31 -0.79
N ARG A 231 -6.93 -13.36 -1.83
CA ARG A 231 -6.04 -12.25 -2.22
C ARG A 231 -6.85 -11.00 -2.56
N ALA A 232 -7.94 -11.15 -3.32
CA ALA A 232 -8.80 -10.04 -3.69
C ALA A 232 -9.42 -9.35 -2.46
N HIS A 233 -9.78 -10.11 -1.42
CA HIS A 233 -10.31 -9.55 -0.17
C HIS A 233 -9.23 -8.94 0.73
N LEU A 234 -8.03 -9.54 0.82
CA LEU A 234 -6.94 -9.04 1.68
C LEU A 234 -6.25 -7.80 1.09
N PHE A 235 -6.20 -7.68 -0.23
CA PHE A 235 -5.57 -6.57 -0.95
C PHE A 235 -6.60 -5.73 -1.71
N ASP A 236 -7.81 -5.60 -1.15
CA ASP A 236 -8.94 -4.93 -1.77
C ASP A 236 -8.60 -3.49 -2.21
N PRO A 237 -8.64 -3.18 -3.52
CA PRO A 237 -8.29 -1.86 -4.04
C PRO A 237 -9.32 -0.77 -3.70
N THR A 238 -10.46 -1.12 -3.11
CA THR A 238 -11.48 -0.14 -2.67
C THR A 238 -11.07 0.62 -1.42
N GLY A 239 -10.07 0.13 -0.66
CA GLY A 239 -9.57 0.80 0.54
C GLY A 239 -10.37 0.49 1.80
N ARG A 240 -11.03 -0.67 1.86
CA ARG A 240 -11.66 -1.19 3.07
C ARG A 240 -10.60 -1.59 4.09
N LEU A 241 -10.69 -1.05 5.30
CA LEU A 241 -9.76 -1.35 6.39
C LEU A 241 -10.24 -2.57 7.21
N PRO A 242 -9.36 -3.55 7.49
CA PRO A 242 -9.70 -4.72 8.31
C PRO A 242 -9.89 -4.36 9.79
N LEU A 243 -10.68 -5.16 10.52
CA LEU A 243 -10.79 -5.07 11.97
C LEU A 243 -9.55 -5.69 12.63
N PRO A 244 -8.71 -4.90 13.33
CA PRO A 244 -7.55 -5.44 14.04
C PRO A 244 -7.97 -6.13 15.34
N ARG A 245 -7.11 -7.03 15.82
CA ARG A 245 -7.28 -7.69 17.11
C ARG A 245 -6.75 -6.82 18.25
N GLY A 246 -7.64 -6.48 19.19
CA GLY A 246 -7.33 -5.70 20.40
C GLY A 246 -6.93 -6.52 21.64
N GLY A 247 -6.64 -7.82 21.48
CA GLY A 247 -6.32 -8.71 22.60
C GLY A 247 -7.54 -8.94 23.49
N GLN A 248 -7.55 -8.32 24.68
CA GLN A 248 -8.66 -8.35 25.64
C GLN A 248 -9.68 -7.22 25.41
N VAL A 249 -9.32 -6.20 24.61
CA VAL A 249 -10.19 -5.06 24.33
C VAL A 249 -10.94 -5.32 23.02
N PRO A 250 -12.28 -5.22 23.00
CA PRO A 250 -13.04 -5.35 21.77
C PRO A 250 -12.72 -4.18 20.82
N VAL A 251 -12.71 -4.46 19.52
CA VAL A 251 -12.51 -3.47 18.47
C VAL A 251 -13.73 -3.48 17.56
N VAL A 252 -14.26 -2.31 17.23
CA VAL A 252 -15.49 -2.15 16.45
C VAL A 252 -15.32 -1.04 15.40
N TYR A 253 -16.10 -1.11 14.32
CA TYR A 253 -16.15 0.01 13.38
C TYR A 253 -16.93 1.18 13.98
N ILE A 254 -16.44 2.40 13.72
CA ILE A 254 -17.11 3.64 14.12
C ILE A 254 -18.29 3.89 13.19
N GLU A 255 -19.49 4.07 13.75
CA GLU A 255 -20.69 4.42 12.99
C GLU A 255 -20.72 5.92 12.63
N ASP A 256 -20.48 6.81 13.61
CA ASP A 256 -20.41 8.26 13.39
C ASP A 256 -18.98 8.73 13.07
N VAL A 257 -18.57 8.41 11.84
CA VAL A 257 -17.27 8.80 11.28
C VAL A 257 -17.03 10.33 11.32
N PRO A 258 -17.99 11.20 10.91
CA PRO A 258 -17.79 12.65 10.94
C PRO A 258 -17.40 13.19 12.33
N THR A 259 -18.09 12.74 13.39
CA THR A 259 -17.81 13.19 14.76
C THR A 259 -16.44 12.71 15.24
N ALA A 260 -16.07 11.46 14.92
CA ALA A 260 -14.76 10.90 15.25
C ALA A 260 -13.62 11.66 14.54
N ALA A 261 -13.75 11.89 13.23
CA ALA A 261 -12.81 12.65 12.43
C ALA A 261 -12.64 14.08 12.94
N GLN A 262 -13.74 14.77 13.25
CA GLN A 262 -13.71 16.13 13.80
C GLN A 262 -13.05 16.17 15.19
N SER A 263 -13.32 15.20 16.05
CA SER A 263 -12.75 15.12 17.39
C SER A 263 -11.22 14.95 17.33
N MET A 264 -10.74 14.04 16.47
CA MET A 264 -9.31 13.85 16.25
C MET A 264 -8.64 15.11 15.66
N ALA A 265 -9.29 15.77 14.69
CA ALA A 265 -8.76 17.00 14.10
C ALA A 265 -8.64 18.14 15.13
N ARG A 266 -9.64 18.29 16.01
CA ARG A 266 -9.58 19.27 17.12
C ARG A 266 -8.48 18.93 18.11
N ALA A 267 -8.27 17.66 18.43
CA ALA A 267 -7.21 17.23 19.33
C ALA A 267 -5.82 17.59 18.77
N LEU A 268 -5.58 17.35 17.47
CA LEU A 268 -4.36 17.76 16.77
C LEU A 268 -4.11 19.27 16.88
N TRP A 269 -5.10 20.08 16.55
CA TRP A 269 -4.96 21.53 16.57
C TRP A 269 -4.87 22.13 17.99
N THR A 270 -5.46 21.46 18.98
CA THR A 270 -5.31 21.85 20.39
C THR A 270 -3.86 21.62 20.84
N LYS A 271 -3.27 20.49 20.45
CA LYS A 271 -1.87 20.15 20.77
C LYS A 271 -0.86 21.09 20.11
N HIS A 272 -1.12 21.51 18.86
CA HIS A 272 -0.20 22.33 18.06
C HIS A 272 -0.65 23.79 17.87
N ARG A 273 -1.51 24.30 18.76
CA ARG A 273 -2.13 25.63 18.63
C ARG A 273 -1.11 26.76 18.43
N ASP A 274 -0.01 26.70 19.16
CA ASP A 274 0.99 27.78 19.19
C ASP A 274 1.99 27.68 18.02
N VAL A 275 1.97 26.58 17.26
CA VAL A 275 2.86 26.35 16.12
C VAL A 275 2.46 27.22 14.93
N LEU A 276 1.26 27.79 14.85
CA LEU A 276 0.81 28.52 13.66
C LEU A 276 0.73 30.04 13.81
N ARG A 277 0.99 30.60 15.00
CA ARG A 277 0.81 32.03 15.27
C ARG A 277 1.99 32.63 16.03
N GLY A 278 2.59 33.68 15.46
CA GLY A 278 3.63 34.47 16.12
C GLY A 278 3.10 35.36 17.26
N PRO A 279 3.97 35.76 18.22
CA PRO A 279 3.59 36.68 19.29
C PRO A 279 3.22 38.05 18.73
N ARG A 280 2.23 38.73 19.32
CA ARG A 280 1.88 40.12 18.99
C ARG A 280 2.43 41.07 20.05
N ILE A 281 2.96 42.21 19.62
CA ILE A 281 3.47 43.25 20.50
C ILE A 281 2.30 44.17 20.86
N ALA A 282 2.00 44.29 22.15
CA ALA A 282 1.07 45.30 22.65
C ALA A 282 1.79 46.66 22.71
N ALA A 283 1.14 47.73 22.25
CA ALA A 283 1.68 49.08 22.39
C ALA A 283 1.80 49.43 23.89
N THR A 284 3.02 49.63 24.37
CA THR A 284 3.24 50.13 25.73
C THR A 284 2.68 51.54 25.84
N ALA A 285 1.56 51.72 26.53
CA ALA A 285 1.09 53.04 26.90
C ALA A 285 2.20 53.71 27.72
N GLY A 286 2.86 54.71 27.14
CA GLY A 286 3.99 55.38 27.79
C GLY A 286 3.55 55.92 29.15
N GLN A 287 4.29 55.55 30.21
CA GLN A 287 4.06 56.10 31.55
C GLN A 287 4.06 57.62 31.49
N GLU A 288 2.94 58.23 31.88
CA GLU A 288 2.79 59.68 31.99
C GLU A 288 3.83 60.22 32.99
N GLN A 289 4.95 60.76 32.50
CA GLN A 289 5.84 61.55 33.35
C GLN A 289 5.18 62.89 33.63
N ALA A 290 4.39 62.94 34.71
CA ALA A 290 3.90 64.19 35.29
C ALA A 290 5.10 64.99 35.83
N ILE A 291 5.57 65.96 35.07
CA ILE A 291 6.59 66.91 35.54
C ILE A 291 5.97 67.76 36.67
N SER A 292 6.61 67.81 37.83
CA SER A 292 6.15 68.65 38.95
C SER A 292 6.27 70.14 38.61
N ILE A 293 5.33 70.95 39.12
CA ILE A 293 5.25 72.41 38.94
C ILE A 293 6.59 73.12 39.22
N TRP A 294 7.42 72.54 40.10
CA TRP A 294 8.72 73.07 40.48
C TRP A 294 9.83 72.86 39.43
N ALA A 295 9.75 71.80 38.63
CA ALA A 295 10.67 71.58 37.51
C ALA A 295 10.38 72.54 36.34
N ALA A 296 9.11 72.87 36.10
CA ALA A 296 8.70 73.87 35.10
C ALA A 296 9.21 75.29 35.48
N MET A 297 9.12 75.67 36.75
CA MET A 297 9.64 76.96 37.27
C MET A 297 11.15 77.10 37.05
N LYS A 298 11.92 76.02 37.29
CA LYS A 298 13.38 75.99 37.09
C LYS A 298 13.75 76.13 35.61
N MET A 299 12.99 75.50 34.73
CA MET A 299 13.17 75.63 33.28
C MET A 299 12.85 77.04 32.78
N PHE A 300 11.79 77.67 33.30
CA PHE A 300 11.45 79.06 32.96
C PHE A 300 12.50 80.08 33.43
N LEU A 301 13.04 79.95 34.64
CA LEU A 301 14.11 80.82 35.14
C LEU A 301 15.40 80.65 34.33
N LYS A 302 15.73 79.40 33.93
CA LYS A 302 16.87 79.12 33.03
C LYS A 302 16.63 79.70 31.62
N PHE A 303 15.38 79.67 31.17
CA PHE A 303 14.95 80.26 29.90
C PHE A 303 15.08 81.78 29.88
N MET A 304 14.62 82.46 30.93
CA MET A 304 14.68 83.92 31.05
C MET A 304 16.12 84.41 31.24
N GLY A 305 16.94 83.64 31.96
CA GLY A 305 18.39 83.89 32.05
C GLY A 305 19.14 83.71 30.71
N ALA A 306 18.66 82.82 29.83
CA ALA A 306 19.23 82.62 28.49
C ALA A 306 18.74 83.66 27.46
N ALA A 307 17.46 84.04 27.53
CA ALA A 307 16.83 85.03 26.64
C ALA A 307 17.32 86.47 26.87
N VAL A 308 17.70 86.82 28.10
CA VAL A 308 18.33 88.12 28.41
C VAL A 308 19.77 88.20 27.88
N ARG A 309 20.43 87.05 27.66
CA ARG A 309 21.85 86.99 27.27
C ARG A 309 22.09 86.76 25.78
N SER A 310 21.07 86.43 24.97
CA SER A 310 21.22 86.20 23.52
C SER A 310 19.94 86.46 22.73
N ALA A 311 20.10 86.99 21.50
CA ALA A 311 19.04 87.52 20.64
C ALA A 311 17.88 86.53 20.34
N PRO A 312 16.65 87.02 20.02
CA PRO A 312 15.41 86.21 19.97
C PRO A 312 15.36 85.11 18.90
N ALA A 313 16.35 85.03 18.00
CA ALA A 313 16.38 84.05 16.92
C ALA A 313 16.86 82.64 17.37
N ALA A 314 17.57 82.53 18.50
CA ALA A 314 18.18 81.27 18.95
C ALA A 314 17.20 80.29 19.63
N TRP A 315 16.05 80.79 20.12
CA TRP A 315 15.04 79.92 20.71
C TRP A 315 14.26 79.12 19.66
N TRP A 316 13.98 79.74 18.51
CA TRP A 316 13.24 79.10 17.42
C TRP A 316 14.02 77.92 16.82
N SER A 317 15.35 77.99 16.80
CA SER A 317 16.21 76.89 16.35
C SER A 317 16.45 75.80 17.41
N ALA A 318 16.39 76.13 18.71
CA ALA A 318 16.60 75.17 19.79
C ALA A 318 15.37 74.28 20.08
N VAL A 319 14.16 74.73 19.75
CA VAL A 319 12.92 73.94 19.90
C VAL A 319 12.55 73.17 18.62
N MET A 320 12.99 73.64 17.45
CA MET A 320 12.92 72.87 16.20
C MET A 320 14.12 71.93 15.98
N GLY A 321 15.12 71.97 16.87
CA GLY A 321 16.43 71.30 16.69
C GLY A 321 16.54 69.86 17.16
N THR A 322 15.47 69.25 17.71
CA THR A 322 15.47 67.81 18.05
C THR A 322 14.22 67.14 17.54
N VAL A 323 14.07 67.10 16.23
CA VAL A 323 13.48 65.95 15.55
C VAL A 323 14.44 65.62 14.43
N THR A 324 15.22 64.56 14.63
CA THR A 324 15.83 63.84 13.51
C THR A 324 14.69 63.43 12.59
N SER A 325 14.47 64.23 11.55
CA SER A 325 13.75 63.85 10.35
C SER A 325 14.56 62.78 9.62
N ALA A 326 14.62 61.60 10.21
CA ALA A 326 15.06 60.38 9.58
C ALA A 326 14.10 59.30 10.09
N VAL A 327 13.44 58.63 9.14
CA VAL A 327 12.37 57.62 9.32
C VAL A 327 10.95 58.21 9.45
N VAL A 328 10.43 58.82 8.37
CA VAL A 328 8.98 58.70 8.05
C VAL A 328 8.73 58.59 6.52
N THR A 329 9.63 59.03 5.65
CA THR A 329 9.38 59.00 4.19
C THR A 329 9.63 57.66 3.48
N THR A 330 10.07 56.60 4.18
CA THR A 330 10.49 55.35 3.51
C THR A 330 9.36 54.34 3.32
N VAL A 331 8.28 54.37 4.11
CA VAL A 331 7.20 53.37 4.00
C VAL A 331 6.13 53.79 2.97
N GLN A 332 5.90 55.09 2.80
CA GLN A 332 4.83 55.59 1.93
C GLN A 332 5.16 55.47 0.42
N SER A 333 6.44 55.49 0.05
CA SER A 333 6.89 55.36 -1.35
C SER A 333 7.23 53.92 -1.76
N THR A 334 7.60 53.07 -0.79
CA THR A 334 8.17 51.74 -1.07
C THR A 334 7.12 50.63 -1.01
N VAL A 335 6.08 50.77 -0.17
CA VAL A 335 5.00 49.77 -0.05
C VAL A 335 3.80 50.09 -0.96
N PHE A 336 3.50 51.38 -1.19
CA PHE A 336 2.30 51.83 -1.93
C PHE A 336 2.58 52.38 -3.34
N GLY A 337 3.84 52.53 -3.75
CA GLY A 337 4.18 53.09 -5.07
C GLY A 337 4.63 52.07 -6.11
N ARG A 338 5.12 50.90 -5.70
CA ARG A 338 5.82 49.93 -6.58
C ARG A 338 5.30 48.48 -6.49
N THR A 339 4.45 48.18 -5.49
CA THR A 339 4.01 46.82 -5.10
C THR A 339 2.50 46.69 -4.89
N ASP A 340 1.69 47.54 -5.54
CA ASP A 340 0.22 47.51 -5.44
C ASP A 340 -0.38 46.12 -5.74
N SER A 341 0.25 45.35 -6.63
CA SER A 341 -0.21 44.00 -6.99
C SER A 341 -0.05 42.97 -5.86
N ALA A 342 1.09 42.94 -5.15
CA ALA A 342 1.32 41.98 -4.07
C ALA A 342 0.42 42.27 -2.86
N PHE A 343 0.20 43.54 -2.56
CA PHE A 343 -0.74 43.94 -1.52
C PHE A 343 -2.18 43.62 -1.91
N ALA A 344 -2.60 43.96 -3.14
CA ALA A 344 -3.92 43.58 -3.64
C ALA A 344 -4.11 42.06 -3.54
N VAL A 345 -3.13 41.23 -3.88
CA VAL A 345 -3.26 39.76 -3.77
C VAL A 345 -3.48 39.27 -2.33
N VAL A 346 -2.88 39.92 -1.32
CA VAL A 346 -3.05 39.56 0.10
C VAL A 346 -4.32 40.18 0.69
N ALA A 347 -4.69 41.40 0.32
CA ALA A 347 -5.85 42.13 0.86
C ALA A 347 -7.17 41.86 0.12
N ASP A 348 -7.13 41.57 -1.19
CA ASP A 348 -8.31 41.37 -2.05
C ASP A 348 -8.90 39.96 -1.90
N THR A 349 -9.99 39.89 -1.15
CA THR A 349 -10.70 38.66 -0.80
C THR A 349 -11.20 37.84 -2.01
N THR A 350 -11.12 38.36 -3.24
CA THR A 350 -11.91 37.82 -4.35
C THR A 350 -11.21 36.91 -5.36
N GLN A 351 -9.89 36.64 -5.33
CA GLN A 351 -9.34 35.81 -6.43
C GLN A 351 -7.95 35.15 -6.31
N SER A 352 -7.27 35.19 -5.17
CA SER A 352 -5.88 34.70 -5.08
C SER A 352 -5.78 33.22 -4.66
N ASP A 353 -5.03 32.43 -5.43
CA ASP A 353 -4.64 31.08 -5.02
C ASP A 353 -3.76 31.14 -3.76
N TRP A 354 -3.85 30.14 -2.89
CA TRP A 354 -3.16 30.13 -1.60
C TRP A 354 -1.63 30.20 -1.75
N GLN A 355 -1.09 29.71 -2.88
CA GLN A 355 0.32 29.79 -3.24
C GLN A 355 0.74 31.22 -3.58
N ASP A 356 -0.08 31.92 -4.38
CA ASP A 356 0.15 33.33 -4.71
C ASP A 356 0.05 34.20 -3.46
N LEU A 357 -0.88 33.86 -2.56
CA LEU A 357 -1.05 34.50 -1.24
C LEU A 357 0.22 34.37 -0.38
N GLY A 358 0.78 33.15 -0.26
CA GLY A 358 2.01 32.90 0.49
C GLY A 358 3.21 33.64 -0.09
N ARG A 359 3.42 33.56 -1.41
CA ARG A 359 4.49 34.28 -2.13
C ARG A 359 4.36 35.81 -1.97
N SER A 360 3.14 36.33 -2.05
CA SER A 360 2.88 37.76 -1.88
C SER A 360 3.10 38.23 -0.44
N ALA A 361 2.71 37.41 0.55
CA ALA A 361 2.97 37.70 1.95
C ALA A 361 4.48 37.70 2.27
N GLU A 362 5.24 36.75 1.70
CA GLU A 362 6.70 36.67 1.84
C GLU A 362 7.40 37.88 1.19
N THR A 363 7.00 38.25 -0.03
CA THR A 363 7.56 39.44 -0.71
C THR A 363 7.28 40.74 0.05
N LEU A 364 6.07 40.91 0.60
CA LEU A 364 5.73 42.06 1.44
C LEU A 364 6.48 42.05 2.77
N SER A 365 6.61 40.89 3.43
CA SER A 365 7.39 40.75 4.66
C SER A 365 8.85 41.13 4.43
N ASN A 366 9.45 40.66 3.34
CA ASN A 366 10.83 40.97 2.97
C ASN A 366 11.02 42.46 2.62
N ALA A 367 10.03 43.09 1.98
CA ALA A 367 10.04 44.53 1.69
C ALA A 367 9.94 45.39 2.97
N LEU A 368 9.31 44.88 4.03
CA LEU A 368 9.17 45.55 5.33
C LEU A 368 10.36 45.32 6.29
N GLY A 369 11.35 44.49 5.92
CA GLY A 369 12.50 44.11 6.75
C GLY A 369 13.84 44.61 6.20
N GLY A 370 14.42 45.62 6.83
CA GLY A 370 15.81 46.00 6.62
C GLY A 370 16.76 45.15 7.46
N GLN A 371 17.74 44.51 6.80
CA GLN A 371 18.69 43.47 7.25
C GLN A 371 18.08 42.10 7.59
N PRO A 372 18.61 41.01 7.00
CA PRO A 372 18.08 39.65 7.17
C PRO A 372 18.56 39.04 8.48
N GLU A 373 17.82 39.24 9.57
CA GLU A 373 17.85 38.23 10.63
C GLU A 373 17.22 36.96 10.06
N HIS A 374 18.05 35.97 9.76
CA HIS A 374 17.63 34.66 9.30
C HIS A 374 16.93 33.95 10.46
N PHE A 375 15.66 34.26 10.71
CA PHE A 375 14.83 33.43 11.56
C PHE A 375 14.67 32.07 10.88
N ALA A 376 15.27 31.04 11.47
CA ALA A 376 15.13 29.67 10.99
C ALA A 376 13.64 29.34 10.88
N GLN A 377 13.21 28.91 9.68
CA GLN A 377 11.86 28.40 9.42
C GLN A 377 11.45 27.48 10.57
N GLN A 378 10.42 27.88 11.31
CA GLN A 378 10.10 27.26 12.59
C GLN A 378 9.54 25.84 12.33
N ASP A 379 10.21 24.83 12.90
CA ASP A 379 10.07 23.41 12.55
C ASP A 379 8.63 22.89 12.73
N MET A 380 8.00 22.46 11.63
CA MET A 380 6.63 21.91 11.61
C MET A 380 6.60 20.38 11.62
N SER A 381 7.76 19.71 11.72
CA SER A 381 7.84 18.25 11.66
C SER A 381 7.02 17.54 12.74
N GLY A 382 6.97 18.11 13.95
CA GLY A 382 6.15 17.59 15.05
C GLY A 382 4.64 17.61 14.74
N LEU A 383 4.15 18.68 14.09
CA LEU A 383 2.75 18.80 13.66
C LEU A 383 2.41 17.71 12.64
N TRP A 384 3.26 17.52 11.62
CA TRP A 384 2.99 16.56 10.56
C TRP A 384 3.15 15.10 11.01
N THR A 385 4.10 14.84 11.89
CA THR A 385 4.24 13.52 12.53
C THR A 385 2.98 13.16 13.31
N ASP A 386 2.45 14.11 14.09
CA ASP A 386 1.21 13.91 14.85
C ASP A 386 -0.03 13.85 13.96
N PHE A 387 -0.08 14.60 12.86
CA PHE A 387 -1.16 14.51 11.86
C PHE A 387 -1.25 13.08 11.30
N VAL A 388 -0.12 12.52 10.86
CA VAL A 388 -0.02 11.14 10.36
C VAL A 388 -0.39 10.15 11.48
N ASN A 389 0.17 10.31 12.68
CA ASN A 389 -0.13 9.44 13.81
C ASN A 389 -1.63 9.43 14.14
N GLY A 390 -2.30 10.59 14.12
CA GLY A 390 -3.75 10.70 14.35
C GLY A 390 -4.55 9.97 13.27
N ALA A 391 -4.17 10.10 12.00
CA ALA A 391 -4.81 9.37 10.90
C ALA A 391 -4.63 7.85 11.02
N LEU A 392 -3.40 7.38 11.26
CA LEU A 392 -3.13 5.94 11.46
C LEU A 392 -3.89 5.40 12.68
N THR A 393 -3.99 6.19 13.75
CA THR A 393 -4.73 5.83 14.97
C THR A 393 -6.24 5.71 14.72
N LEU A 394 -6.83 6.59 13.90
CA LEU A 394 -8.23 6.45 13.47
C LEU A 394 -8.45 5.19 12.61
N ALA A 395 -7.46 4.81 11.80
CA ALA A 395 -7.55 3.69 10.88
C ALA A 395 -7.38 2.31 11.58
N ASP A 396 -6.50 2.19 12.57
CA ASP A 396 -6.17 0.89 13.19
C ASP A 396 -6.21 0.84 14.73
N GLY A 397 -6.62 1.92 15.38
CA GLY A 397 -6.78 1.99 16.84
C GLY A 397 -5.50 1.94 17.66
N GLY A 398 -4.31 2.00 17.02
CA GLY A 398 -3.02 1.98 17.71
C GLY A 398 -2.70 3.31 18.41
N ARG A 399 -2.20 3.27 19.66
CA ARG A 399 -1.75 4.46 20.38
C ARG A 399 -0.36 4.89 19.93
N ARG A 400 -0.25 6.08 19.32
CA ARG A 400 1.03 6.60 18.77
C ARG A 400 1.51 7.92 19.35
N ALA A 401 0.59 8.79 19.74
CA ALA A 401 0.93 10.14 20.18
C ALA A 401 0.09 10.56 21.39
N ALA A 402 0.75 11.11 22.42
CA ALA A 402 0.06 11.66 23.57
C ALA A 402 -0.87 12.81 23.15
N GLY A 403 -2.11 12.77 23.65
CA GLY A 403 -3.17 13.72 23.28
C GLY A 403 -3.95 13.35 22.00
N LEU A 404 -3.56 12.28 21.30
CA LEU A 404 -4.25 11.72 20.12
C LEU A 404 -4.63 10.26 20.40
N GLU A 405 -5.50 10.07 21.40
CA GLU A 405 -5.94 8.75 21.83
C GLU A 405 -6.92 8.10 20.85
N PRO A 406 -6.94 6.76 20.73
CA PRO A 406 -7.94 6.04 19.96
C PRO A 406 -9.37 6.38 20.41
N ILE A 407 -10.25 6.59 19.44
CA ILE A 407 -11.66 6.86 19.68
C ILE A 407 -12.29 5.68 20.42
N GLN A 408 -12.96 5.95 21.54
CA GLN A 408 -13.65 4.94 22.33
C GLN A 408 -15.12 4.86 21.91
N VAL A 409 -15.62 3.65 21.65
CA VAL A 409 -17.03 3.34 21.39
C VAL A 409 -17.53 2.47 22.54
N GLY A 410 -18.09 3.11 23.58
CA GLY A 410 -18.40 2.44 24.84
C GLY A 410 -17.12 1.92 25.53
N ALA A 411 -16.99 0.61 25.68
CA ALA A 411 -15.79 -0.06 26.20
C ALA A 411 -14.85 -0.57 25.09
N ALA A 412 -15.21 -0.40 23.82
CA ALA A 412 -14.45 -0.87 22.67
C ALA A 412 -13.60 0.25 22.05
N ILE A 413 -12.52 -0.14 21.37
CA ILE A 413 -11.75 0.78 20.52
C ILE A 413 -12.44 0.88 19.16
N GLY A 414 -12.69 2.10 18.70
CA GLY A 414 -13.27 2.38 17.39
C GLY A 414 -12.20 2.49 16.31
N VAL A 415 -12.45 1.85 15.16
CA VAL A 415 -11.67 2.00 13.93
C VAL A 415 -12.56 2.44 12.76
N VAL A 416 -12.01 3.20 11.82
CA VAL A 416 -12.75 3.62 10.62
C VAL A 416 -12.80 2.49 9.59
N TYR A 417 -13.94 2.32 8.92
CA TYR A 417 -14.15 1.24 7.94
C TYR A 417 -13.48 1.51 6.59
N ASN A 418 -13.55 2.74 6.06
CA ASN A 418 -12.94 3.10 4.77
C ASN A 418 -11.71 3.98 4.95
N ALA A 419 -10.65 3.73 4.19
CA ALA A 419 -9.47 4.59 4.15
C ALA A 419 -9.79 6.03 3.72
N ALA A 420 -10.71 6.20 2.77
CA ALA A 420 -11.16 7.50 2.27
C ALA A 420 -11.81 8.38 3.35
N ASP A 421 -12.39 7.76 4.37
CA ASP A 421 -12.98 8.45 5.52
C ASP A 421 -11.93 8.95 6.52
N VAL A 422 -10.67 8.52 6.39
CA VAL A 422 -9.54 9.04 7.15
C VAL A 422 -8.79 10.07 6.28
N VAL A 423 -8.21 9.62 5.18
CA VAL A 423 -7.50 10.47 4.21
C VAL A 423 -7.89 10.05 2.78
N PRO A 424 -8.61 10.89 2.02
CA PRO A 424 -8.95 10.61 0.63
C PRO A 424 -7.71 10.41 -0.22
N SER A 425 -7.73 9.41 -1.11
CA SER A 425 -6.62 9.07 -1.99
C SER A 425 -6.80 9.69 -3.39
N ALA A 426 -5.94 9.29 -4.32
CA ALA A 426 -6.06 9.65 -5.73
C ALA A 426 -7.40 9.24 -6.38
N ALA A 427 -8.04 8.16 -5.90
CA ALA A 427 -9.27 7.66 -6.48
C ALA A 427 -10.51 8.42 -6.02
N GLU A 428 -10.43 9.18 -4.92
CA GLU A 428 -11.50 10.05 -4.42
C GLU A 428 -11.40 11.49 -4.96
N ARG A 429 -10.48 11.77 -5.90
CA ARG A 429 -10.40 13.12 -6.49
C ARG A 429 -11.61 13.45 -7.32
N PHE A 430 -12.02 14.71 -7.31
CA PHE A 430 -13.04 15.19 -8.22
C PHE A 430 -12.47 15.28 -9.64
N GLN A 431 -12.98 14.45 -10.55
CA GLN A 431 -12.60 14.42 -11.97
C GLN A 431 -13.80 14.65 -12.91
N GLY A 432 -14.98 15.00 -12.37
CA GLY A 432 -16.21 15.22 -13.13
C GLY A 432 -16.23 16.51 -13.97
N ILE A 433 -15.07 17.07 -14.31
CA ILE A 433 -14.96 18.31 -15.09
C ILE A 433 -14.73 17.94 -16.56
N PRO A 434 -15.68 18.24 -17.46
CA PRO A 434 -15.48 18.03 -18.90
C PRO A 434 -14.25 18.81 -19.43
N THR A 435 -13.52 18.26 -20.39
CA THR A 435 -12.31 18.89 -20.95
C THR A 435 -12.57 20.28 -21.53
N SER A 436 -13.73 20.48 -22.16
CA SER A 436 -14.22 21.77 -22.67
C SER A 436 -14.29 22.82 -21.56
N LEU A 437 -14.96 22.47 -20.46
CA LEU A 437 -15.12 23.33 -19.30
C LEU A 437 -13.78 23.55 -18.57
N ALA A 438 -12.97 22.50 -18.42
CA ALA A 438 -11.65 22.57 -17.79
C ALA A 438 -10.72 23.58 -18.49
N ALA A 439 -10.78 23.68 -19.82
CA ALA A 439 -10.02 24.67 -20.59
C ALA A 439 -10.47 26.12 -20.32
N VAL A 440 -11.77 26.33 -20.06
CA VAL A 440 -12.35 27.65 -19.75
C VAL A 440 -12.04 28.06 -18.31
N ILE A 441 -12.25 27.15 -17.35
CA ILE A 441 -12.09 27.46 -15.92
C ILE A 441 -10.66 27.25 -15.42
N GLY A 442 -9.77 26.60 -16.18
CA GLY A 442 -8.37 26.37 -15.84
C GLY A 442 -8.14 25.39 -14.67
N VAL A 443 -9.09 24.50 -14.39
CA VAL A 443 -9.01 23.47 -13.35
C VAL A 443 -9.52 22.15 -13.93
N SER A 444 -8.72 21.08 -13.81
CA SER A 444 -9.06 19.76 -14.35
C SER A 444 -9.44 18.73 -13.29
N SER A 445 -8.98 18.90 -12.05
CA SER A 445 -9.35 18.05 -10.93
C SER A 445 -9.09 18.73 -9.59
N VAL A 446 -9.75 18.24 -8.53
CA VAL A 446 -9.54 18.72 -7.16
C VAL A 446 -9.30 17.53 -6.24
N GLU A 447 -8.32 17.66 -5.34
CA GLU A 447 -7.98 16.63 -4.35
C GLU A 447 -8.98 16.60 -3.20
N GLY A 448 -9.26 15.42 -2.64
CA GLY A 448 -10.26 15.25 -1.58
C GLY A 448 -9.93 15.96 -0.27
N ALA A 449 -8.69 16.36 -0.03
CA ALA A 449 -8.27 17.17 1.12
C ALA A 449 -8.13 18.66 0.79
N ASP A 450 -8.28 19.07 -0.47
CA ASP A 450 -8.05 20.45 -0.93
C ASP A 450 -9.33 21.30 -0.81
N VAL A 451 -9.58 21.78 0.40
CA VAL A 451 -10.75 22.60 0.74
C VAL A 451 -10.75 23.93 -0.01
N LEU A 452 -9.57 24.55 -0.15
CA LEU A 452 -9.41 25.82 -0.85
C LEU A 452 -9.56 25.64 -2.37
N GLY A 453 -9.01 24.56 -2.93
CA GLY A 453 -9.20 24.21 -4.34
C GLY A 453 -10.66 23.92 -4.67
N ALA A 454 -11.39 23.23 -3.78
CA ALA A 454 -12.83 22.99 -3.94
C ALA A 454 -13.64 24.30 -3.89
N ALA A 455 -13.30 25.22 -2.98
CA ALA A 455 -13.94 26.54 -2.92
C ALA A 455 -13.64 27.39 -4.17
N ASN A 456 -12.39 27.37 -4.65
CA ASN A 456 -11.96 28.06 -5.87
C ASN A 456 -12.70 27.51 -7.10
N LEU A 457 -12.80 26.19 -7.23
CA LEU A 457 -13.56 25.55 -8.30
C LEU A 457 -15.04 25.97 -8.26
N ARG A 458 -15.67 25.97 -7.08
CA ARG A 458 -17.06 26.42 -6.92
C ARG A 458 -17.25 27.86 -7.39
N ASP A 459 -16.37 28.79 -6.98
CA ASP A 459 -16.44 30.18 -7.40
C ASP A 459 -16.27 30.35 -8.94
N ARG A 460 -15.31 29.62 -9.53
CA ARG A 460 -15.11 29.61 -11.00
C ARG A 460 -16.32 29.06 -11.75
N LEU A 461 -16.95 28.00 -11.24
CA LEU A 461 -18.17 27.44 -11.82
C LEU A 461 -19.32 28.45 -11.74
N GLN A 462 -19.52 29.10 -10.59
CA GLN A 462 -20.55 30.12 -10.42
C GLN A 462 -20.40 31.30 -11.39
N ARG A 463 -19.16 31.73 -11.65
CA ARG A 463 -18.88 32.74 -12.67
C ARG A 463 -19.18 32.25 -14.10
N ALA A 464 -18.92 30.98 -14.38
CA ALA A 464 -19.22 30.36 -15.67
C ALA A 464 -20.72 30.09 -15.90
N TYR A 465 -21.59 30.18 -14.88
CA TYR A 465 -23.04 29.97 -15.04
C TYR A 465 -23.72 30.99 -15.97
N SER A 466 -23.11 32.17 -16.12
CA SER A 466 -23.58 33.24 -17.00
C SER A 466 -23.06 33.12 -18.43
N ASP A 467 -22.17 32.15 -18.71
CA ASP A 467 -21.60 31.92 -20.03
C ASP A 467 -22.61 31.17 -20.94
N PRO A 468 -22.97 31.70 -22.12
CA PRO A 468 -23.86 31.04 -23.07
C PRO A 468 -23.36 29.68 -23.59
N ALA A 469 -22.05 29.47 -23.66
CA ALA A 469 -21.45 28.25 -24.20
C ALA A 469 -21.17 27.20 -23.11
N ALA A 470 -20.74 27.62 -21.92
CA ALA A 470 -20.30 26.74 -20.83
C ALA A 470 -21.28 26.60 -19.66
N GLY A 471 -22.35 27.41 -19.61
CA GLY A 471 -23.20 27.54 -18.42
C GLY A 471 -23.97 26.28 -18.03
N VAL A 472 -24.38 25.44 -19.00
CA VAL A 472 -25.07 24.16 -18.70
C VAL A 472 -24.10 23.13 -18.12
N GLU A 473 -22.93 22.95 -18.76
CA GLU A 473 -21.87 22.05 -18.26
C GLU A 473 -21.40 22.48 -16.87
N ALA A 474 -21.25 23.78 -16.64
CA ALA A 474 -20.86 24.33 -15.34
C ALA A 474 -21.89 24.01 -14.23
N ARG A 475 -23.20 24.10 -14.49
CA ARG A 475 -24.25 23.77 -13.50
C ARG A 475 -24.29 22.28 -13.16
N ASN A 476 -24.16 21.42 -14.18
CA ASN A 476 -24.09 19.97 -13.99
C ASN A 476 -22.86 19.60 -13.14
N THR A 477 -21.68 20.14 -13.52
CA THR A 477 -20.44 19.96 -12.78
C THR A 477 -20.56 20.49 -11.34
N GLY A 478 -21.25 21.61 -11.12
CA GLY A 478 -21.54 22.14 -9.79
C GLY A 478 -22.38 21.20 -8.92
N THR A 479 -23.40 20.57 -9.51
CA THR A 479 -24.23 19.58 -8.80
C THR A 479 -23.44 18.33 -8.44
N GLU A 480 -22.56 17.88 -9.33
CA GLU A 480 -21.64 16.76 -9.05
C GLU A 480 -20.60 17.12 -7.98
N LEU A 481 -20.07 18.35 -8.02
CA LEU A 481 -19.16 18.87 -7.01
C LEU A 481 -19.80 18.89 -5.62
N ASP A 482 -21.07 19.31 -5.51
CA ASP A 482 -21.79 19.31 -4.23
C ASP A 482 -21.98 17.89 -3.68
N ARG A 483 -22.33 16.93 -4.54
CA ARG A 483 -22.47 15.52 -4.16
C ARG A 483 -21.13 14.91 -3.73
N TRP A 484 -20.07 15.17 -4.50
CA TRP A 484 -18.72 14.73 -4.16
C TRP A 484 -18.26 15.35 -2.84
N GLN A 485 -18.46 16.65 -2.66
CA GLN A 485 -18.07 17.36 -1.45
C GLN A 485 -18.75 16.76 -0.22
N ALA A 486 -20.06 16.51 -0.28
CA ALA A 486 -20.79 15.86 0.81
C ALA A 486 -20.19 14.50 1.24
N SER A 487 -19.53 13.78 0.32
CA SER A 487 -18.86 12.52 0.63
C SER A 487 -17.46 12.69 1.25
N VAL A 488 -16.70 13.73 0.87
CA VAL A 488 -15.32 13.95 1.36
C VAL A 488 -15.26 14.78 2.64
N THR A 489 -16.30 15.57 2.97
CA THR A 489 -16.28 16.46 4.15
C THR A 489 -16.17 15.70 5.48
N LYS A 490 -16.65 14.46 5.52
CA LYS A 490 -16.58 13.58 6.70
C LYS A 490 -15.15 13.11 7.01
N SER A 491 -14.22 13.25 6.07
CA SER A 491 -12.86 12.73 6.26
C SER A 491 -12.05 13.53 7.28
N TYR A 492 -11.17 12.86 8.01
CA TYR A 492 -10.25 13.51 8.94
C TYR A 492 -9.36 14.54 8.24
N ALA A 493 -8.82 14.21 7.06
CA ALA A 493 -8.03 15.14 6.26
C ALA A 493 -8.82 16.41 5.90
N TRP A 494 -10.08 16.31 5.48
CA TRP A 494 -10.92 17.48 5.21
C TRP A 494 -11.12 18.35 6.46
N GLN A 495 -11.38 17.73 7.61
CA GLN A 495 -11.55 18.46 8.87
C GLN A 495 -10.27 19.23 9.25
N VAL A 496 -9.10 18.60 9.13
CA VAL A 496 -7.79 19.25 9.38
C VAL A 496 -7.57 20.40 8.40
N SER A 497 -7.78 20.18 7.09
CA SER A 497 -7.66 21.21 6.06
C SER A 497 -8.61 22.39 6.29
N SER A 498 -9.85 22.13 6.72
CA SER A 498 -10.85 23.19 6.94
C SER A 498 -10.45 24.13 8.08
N ILE A 499 -9.90 23.58 9.17
CA ILE A 499 -9.41 24.37 10.31
C ILE A 499 -8.18 25.20 9.91
N LEU A 500 -7.27 24.62 9.11
CA LEU A 500 -6.10 25.34 8.59
C LEU A 500 -6.51 26.47 7.62
N ALA A 501 -7.46 26.21 6.73
CA ALA A 501 -8.04 27.21 5.84
C ALA A 501 -8.68 28.37 6.62
N ASP A 502 -9.39 28.08 7.71
CA ASP A 502 -9.97 29.09 8.59
C ASP A 502 -8.91 29.93 9.31
N PHE A 503 -7.80 29.32 9.78
CA PHE A 503 -6.66 30.10 10.30
C PHE A 503 -6.07 31.03 9.25
N MET A 504 -5.96 30.57 8.00
CA MET A 504 -5.44 31.40 6.90
C MET A 504 -6.38 32.56 6.55
N HIS A 505 -7.70 32.32 6.52
CA HIS A 505 -8.69 33.39 6.35
C HIS A 505 -8.62 34.43 7.48
N ARG A 506 -8.44 33.99 8.73
CA ARG A 506 -8.29 34.89 9.88
C ARG A 506 -6.98 35.70 9.81
N GLY A 507 -5.86 35.07 9.46
CA GLY A 507 -4.59 35.78 9.27
C GLY A 507 -4.66 36.82 8.15
N ARG A 508 -5.35 36.49 7.05
CA ARG A 508 -5.60 37.42 5.95
C ARG A 508 -6.44 38.63 6.40
N ALA A 509 -7.51 38.40 7.15
CA ALA A 509 -8.35 39.46 7.69
C ALA A 509 -7.57 40.37 8.66
N GLU A 510 -6.69 39.79 9.49
CA GLU A 510 -5.80 40.54 10.40
C GLU A 510 -4.83 41.44 9.63
N VAL A 511 -4.24 40.97 8.53
CA VAL A 511 -3.38 41.80 7.67
C VAL A 511 -4.17 42.97 7.07
N ALA A 512 -5.37 42.71 6.53
CA ALA A 512 -6.21 43.75 5.95
C ALA A 512 -6.63 44.82 6.99
N ASP A 513 -6.98 44.39 8.20
CA ASP A 513 -7.34 45.27 9.32
C ASP A 513 -6.14 46.13 9.77
N LEU A 514 -4.97 45.53 9.98
CA LEU A 514 -3.75 46.25 10.36
C LEU A 514 -3.36 47.29 9.31
N VAL A 515 -3.46 46.97 8.02
CA VAL A 515 -3.16 47.96 6.96
C VAL A 515 -4.19 49.09 6.94
N SER A 516 -5.48 48.78 7.09
CA SER A 516 -6.51 49.81 7.19
C SER A 516 -6.25 50.76 8.38
N GLN A 517 -5.91 50.21 9.55
CA GLN A 517 -5.58 51.00 10.74
C GLN A 517 -4.35 51.88 10.51
N ILE A 518 -3.28 51.35 9.94
CA ILE A 518 -2.07 52.13 9.59
C ILE A 518 -2.41 53.27 8.62
N GLN A 519 -3.25 53.03 7.61
CA GLN A 519 -3.68 54.07 6.66
C GLN A 519 -4.52 55.16 7.34
N THR A 520 -5.44 54.79 8.23
CA THR A 520 -6.25 55.78 8.95
C THR A 520 -5.42 56.64 9.91
N LEU A 521 -4.44 56.05 10.60
CA LEU A 521 -3.51 56.78 11.48
C LEU A 521 -2.57 57.69 10.69
N ALA A 522 -2.06 57.21 9.54
CA ALA A 522 -1.24 58.03 8.65
C ALA A 522 -2.01 59.25 8.12
N ASN A 523 -3.28 59.07 7.72
CA ASN A 523 -4.09 60.16 7.17
C ASN A 523 -4.54 61.19 8.22
N ARG A 524 -4.72 60.81 9.50
CA ARG A 524 -5.04 61.77 10.59
C ARG A 524 -3.92 62.79 10.81
N SER A 525 -2.66 62.38 10.68
CA SER A 525 -1.50 63.27 10.85
C SER A 525 -1.44 64.43 9.83
N ALA A 526 -2.07 64.29 8.66
CA ALA A 526 -2.12 65.32 7.62
C ALA A 526 -3.21 66.39 7.86
N VAL A 527 -4.23 66.10 8.66
CA VAL A 527 -5.36 67.02 8.93
C VAL A 527 -4.99 68.09 9.97
N ASP A 528 -3.96 67.85 10.79
CA ASP A 528 -3.51 68.76 11.85
C ASP A 528 -2.64 69.95 11.37
N GLU A 529 -2.26 70.01 10.09
CA GLU A 529 -1.67 71.24 9.51
C GLU A 529 -2.64 72.43 9.56
N ARG A 530 -3.96 72.19 9.59
CA ARG A 530 -4.98 73.24 9.79
C ARG A 530 -4.98 73.82 11.23
N LEU A 531 -4.45 73.10 12.22
CA LEU A 531 -4.31 73.60 13.59
C LEU A 531 -3.07 74.48 13.79
N LYS A 532 -2.00 74.30 12.99
CA LYS A 532 -0.84 75.21 12.95
C LYS A 532 -1.21 76.65 12.58
N ALA A 533 -2.24 76.84 11.75
CA ALA A 533 -2.73 78.16 11.37
C ALA A 533 -3.38 78.94 12.54
N ARG A 534 -3.93 78.25 13.55
CA ARG A 534 -4.51 78.91 14.75
C ARG A 534 -3.46 79.32 15.79
N GLN A 535 -2.31 78.64 15.86
CA GLN A 535 -1.25 78.97 16.80
C GLN A 535 -0.42 80.21 16.40
N GLN A 536 -0.36 80.56 15.11
CA GLN A 536 0.30 81.79 14.65
C GLN A 536 -0.40 83.07 15.15
N ALA A 537 -1.71 83.03 15.43
CA ALA A 537 -2.45 84.16 15.98
C ALA A 537 -2.01 84.54 17.41
N ILE A 538 -1.67 83.55 18.25
CA ILE A 538 -1.27 83.77 19.65
C ILE A 538 0.17 84.32 19.74
N SER A 539 1.07 83.86 18.87
CA SER A 539 2.44 84.40 18.73
C SER A 539 2.44 85.90 18.36
N THR A 540 1.46 86.33 17.57
CA THR A 540 1.33 87.72 17.09
C THR A 540 0.83 88.65 18.19
N ILE A 541 -0.04 88.16 19.09
CA ILE A 541 -0.53 88.91 20.27
C ILE A 541 0.60 89.16 21.28
N LEU A 542 1.50 88.19 21.48
CA LEU A 542 2.60 88.37 22.43
C LEU A 542 3.66 89.36 21.91
N LYS A 543 3.95 89.33 20.60
CA LYS A 543 4.85 90.31 19.95
C LYS A 543 4.30 91.74 20.07
N THR A 544 3.01 91.94 19.83
CA THR A 544 2.40 93.28 19.93
C THR A 544 2.42 93.80 21.38
N PHE A 545 2.20 92.94 22.38
CA PHE A 545 2.29 93.33 23.79
C PHE A 545 3.71 93.72 24.22
N THR A 546 4.74 93.01 23.72
CA THR A 546 6.14 93.36 24.01
C THR A 546 6.58 94.70 23.42
N TRP A 547 6.18 94.98 22.17
CA TRP A 547 6.48 96.26 21.54
C TRP A 547 5.73 97.42 22.20
N ALA A 548 4.49 97.19 22.64
CA ALA A 548 3.71 98.17 23.40
C ALA A 548 4.37 98.49 24.75
N LEU A 549 4.81 97.48 25.51
CA LEU A 549 5.50 97.68 26.79
C LEU A 549 6.82 98.45 26.62
N LEU A 550 7.61 98.11 25.59
CA LEU A 550 8.86 98.80 25.30
C LEU A 550 8.62 100.27 24.92
N GLY A 551 7.57 100.55 24.15
CA GLY A 551 7.13 101.90 23.83
C GLY A 551 6.73 102.70 25.08
N VAL A 552 5.93 102.10 25.97
CA VAL A 552 5.52 102.73 27.24
C VAL A 552 6.71 103.01 28.15
N LEU A 553 7.69 102.10 28.22
CA LEU A 553 8.90 102.28 29.03
C LEU A 553 9.78 103.42 28.47
N LEU A 554 9.93 103.51 27.15
CA LEU A 554 10.65 104.59 26.47
C LEU A 554 9.99 105.95 26.69
N ILE A 555 8.65 106.01 26.65
CA ILE A 555 7.89 107.23 26.97
C ILE A 555 8.13 107.63 28.43
N LEU A 556 8.08 106.68 29.37
CA LEU A 556 8.37 106.92 30.79
C LEU A 556 9.78 107.47 31.04
N ILE A 557 10.78 106.95 30.31
CA ILE A 557 12.16 107.44 30.35
C ILE A 557 12.27 108.85 29.76
N GLY A 558 11.62 109.12 28.63
CA GLY A 558 11.60 110.44 28.01
C GLY A 558 10.94 111.51 28.88
N VAL A 559 9.82 111.18 29.52
CA VAL A 559 9.11 112.07 30.46
C VAL A 559 9.94 112.35 31.72
N ALA A 560 10.71 111.36 32.22
CA ALA A 560 11.63 111.56 33.33
C ALA A 560 12.87 112.39 32.96
N ALA A 561 13.38 112.25 31.73
CA ALA A 561 14.52 113.03 31.23
C ALA A 561 14.20 114.52 31.00
N MET A 562 12.92 114.84 30.74
CA MET A 562 12.42 116.22 30.66
C MET A 562 12.02 116.81 32.03
N ASP A 563 12.36 116.15 33.14
CA ASP A 563 12.12 116.55 34.53
C ASP A 563 10.64 116.77 34.93
N TRP A 564 9.70 116.30 34.10
CA TRP A 564 8.26 116.36 34.38
C TRP A 564 7.81 115.42 35.50
N VAL A 565 8.60 114.39 35.83
CA VAL A 565 8.30 113.39 36.86
C VAL A 565 9.59 113.01 37.59
N ARG A 566 9.54 112.90 38.93
CA ARG A 566 10.70 112.46 39.73
C ARG A 566 11.13 111.04 39.33
N TRP A 567 12.42 110.82 39.10
CA TRP A 567 13.01 109.52 38.72
C TRP A 567 12.57 108.34 39.58
N LYS A 568 12.30 108.56 40.87
CA LYS A 568 11.79 107.52 41.78
C LYS A 568 10.42 106.97 41.33
N PHE A 569 9.53 107.80 40.79
CA PHE A 569 8.22 107.39 40.31
C PHE A 569 8.32 106.64 38.97
N ALA A 570 9.19 107.09 38.06
CA ALA A 570 9.43 106.41 36.79
C ALA A 570 10.03 105.01 36.99
N LEU A 571 11.00 104.87 37.90
CA LEU A 571 11.60 103.58 38.27
C LEU A 571 10.60 102.64 38.95
N ALA A 572 9.78 103.13 39.88
CA ALA A 572 8.78 102.30 40.57
C ALA A 572 7.68 101.82 39.61
N THR A 573 7.17 102.72 38.76
CA THR A 573 6.09 102.40 37.80
C THR A 573 6.61 101.51 36.67
N GLY A 574 7.81 101.77 36.15
CA GLY A 574 8.48 100.91 35.19
C GLY A 574 8.76 99.52 35.76
N GLY A 575 9.24 99.44 37.01
CA GLY A 575 9.45 98.17 37.71
C GLY A 575 8.16 97.37 37.91
N ALA A 576 7.05 98.03 38.27
CA ALA A 576 5.74 97.38 38.42
C ALA A 576 5.19 96.84 37.10
N LEU A 577 5.32 97.60 36.00
CA LEU A 577 4.91 97.17 34.66
C LEU A 577 5.72 95.97 34.15
N ILE A 578 7.04 95.96 34.42
CA ILE A 578 7.91 94.82 34.10
C ILE A 578 7.51 93.59 34.96
N GLY A 579 7.26 93.79 36.25
CA GLY A 579 6.80 92.72 37.14
C GLY A 579 5.47 92.11 36.68
N LEU A 580 4.49 92.93 36.32
CA LEU A 580 3.20 92.49 35.80
C LEU A 580 3.34 91.73 34.47
N TYR A 581 4.21 92.22 33.57
CA TYR A 581 4.53 91.53 32.33
C TYR A 581 5.15 90.15 32.57
N ILE A 582 6.05 90.01 33.55
CA ILE A 582 6.65 88.73 33.93
C ILE A 582 5.57 87.76 34.47
N VAL A 583 4.63 88.24 35.29
CA VAL A 583 3.56 87.39 35.83
C VAL A 583 2.57 86.95 34.73
N VAL A 584 2.17 87.85 33.84
CA VAL A 584 1.26 87.53 32.73
C VAL A 584 1.92 86.61 31.70
N SER A 585 3.20 86.84 31.37
CA SER A 585 3.95 85.95 30.48
C SER A 585 4.19 84.58 31.11
N LEU A 586 4.44 84.49 32.43
CA LEU A 586 4.52 83.23 33.16
C LEU A 586 3.18 82.49 33.16
N ALA A 587 2.06 83.19 33.37
CA ALA A 587 0.72 82.60 33.34
C ALA A 587 0.37 82.05 31.93
N LEU A 588 0.63 82.83 30.88
CA LEU A 588 0.44 82.39 29.49
C LEU A 588 1.37 81.24 29.10
N PHE A 589 2.61 81.22 29.61
CA PHE A 589 3.57 80.14 29.39
C PHE A 589 3.15 78.84 30.09
N LEU A 590 2.68 78.92 31.33
CA LEU A 590 2.17 77.75 32.07
C LEU A 590 0.89 77.17 31.45
N LEU A 591 -0.01 78.02 30.94
CA LEU A 591 -1.19 77.60 30.19
C LEU A 591 -0.82 76.98 28.83
N GLY A 592 0.13 77.57 28.09
CA GLY A 592 0.57 77.05 26.79
C GLY A 592 1.43 75.78 26.85
N GLN A 593 2.14 75.52 27.95
CA GLN A 593 2.96 74.31 28.11
C GLN A 593 2.14 73.05 28.40
N ARG A 594 0.99 73.14 29.09
CA ARG A 594 0.13 71.97 29.33
C ARG A 594 -0.34 71.33 28.03
N ASP A 595 -0.70 72.14 27.04
CA ASP A 595 -1.16 71.65 25.74
C ASP A 595 -0.01 71.08 24.91
N LEU A 596 1.22 71.62 25.04
CA LEU A 596 2.38 71.16 24.27
C LEU A 596 2.93 69.82 24.76
N PHE A 597 2.86 69.53 26.06
CA PHE A 597 3.25 68.22 26.61
C PHE A 597 2.17 67.14 26.41
N ALA A 598 0.88 67.53 26.49
CA ALA A 598 -0.21 66.64 26.10
C ALA A 598 -0.06 66.23 24.63
N GLU A 599 0.24 67.20 23.76
CA GLU A 599 0.51 66.97 22.34
C GLU A 599 1.77 66.11 22.10
N MET A 600 2.86 66.33 22.84
CA MET A 600 4.08 65.53 22.68
C MET A 600 3.91 64.09 23.20
N ASN A 601 3.13 63.87 24.26
CA ASN A 601 2.81 62.54 24.76
C ASN A 601 1.84 61.81 23.82
N MET A 602 0.84 62.51 23.26
CA MET A 602 -0.01 61.96 22.20
C MET A 602 0.81 61.55 20.97
N ARG A 603 1.80 62.35 20.56
CA ARG A 603 2.69 62.00 19.45
C ARG A 603 3.59 60.80 19.75
N LYS A 604 4.13 60.71 20.97
CA LYS A 604 4.94 59.54 21.38
C LYS A 604 4.10 58.27 21.46
N SER A 605 2.88 58.34 21.98
CA SER A 605 1.97 57.20 22.01
C SER A 605 1.53 56.79 20.62
N GLN A 606 1.20 57.74 19.74
CA GLN A 606 0.85 57.48 18.33
C GLN A 606 2.02 56.85 17.55
N ALA A 607 3.26 57.32 17.78
CA ALA A 607 4.45 56.74 17.14
C ALA A 607 4.72 55.31 17.63
N ALA A 608 4.60 55.07 18.94
CA ALA A 608 4.76 53.73 19.53
C ALA A 608 3.64 52.76 19.08
N GLU A 609 2.42 53.25 18.93
CA GLU A 609 1.29 52.50 18.40
C GLU A 609 1.50 52.13 16.92
N LEU A 610 1.96 53.08 16.11
CA LEU A 610 2.30 52.83 14.71
C LEU A 610 3.44 51.81 14.56
N GLU A 611 4.49 51.91 15.38
CA GLU A 611 5.61 50.97 15.39
C GLU A 611 5.17 49.56 15.81
N ALA A 612 4.32 49.45 16.84
CA ALA A 612 3.72 48.18 17.26
C ALA A 612 2.83 47.58 16.16
N MET A 613 2.01 48.39 15.48
CA MET A 613 1.18 47.94 14.35
C MET A 613 2.03 47.47 13.16
N GLN A 614 3.14 48.14 12.84
CA GLN A 614 4.07 47.72 11.79
C GLN A 614 4.77 46.39 12.13
N ALA A 615 5.20 46.22 13.38
CA ALA A 615 5.78 44.96 13.84
C ALA A 615 4.76 43.81 13.84
N ASN A 616 3.51 44.09 14.24
CA ASN A 616 2.42 43.13 14.17
C ASN A 616 2.04 42.78 12.72
N LEU A 617 2.06 43.75 11.80
CA LEU A 617 1.82 43.51 10.37
C LEU A 617 2.89 42.58 9.79
N ARG A 618 4.17 42.81 10.10
CA ARG A 618 5.26 41.92 9.69
C ARG A 618 5.04 40.50 10.20
N THR A 619 4.69 40.37 11.47
CA THR A 619 4.44 39.05 12.08
C THR A 619 3.21 38.37 11.46
N ALA A 620 2.15 39.13 11.16
CA ALA A 620 0.95 38.60 10.50
C ALA A 620 1.23 38.15 9.05
N LEU A 621 2.04 38.88 8.29
CA LEU A 621 2.48 38.47 6.95
C LEU A 621 3.32 37.17 6.99
N GLN A 622 4.20 37.04 7.98
CA GLN A 622 4.96 35.81 8.23
C GLN A 622 4.03 34.64 8.59
N ASP A 623 3.03 34.88 9.44
CA ASP A 623 2.02 33.86 9.78
C ASP A 623 1.25 33.40 8.54
N VAL A 624 0.85 34.31 7.63
CA VAL A 624 0.17 33.96 6.38
C VAL A 624 1.07 33.12 5.45
N SER A 625 2.33 33.51 5.27
CA SER A 625 3.31 32.73 4.49
C SER A 625 3.52 31.33 5.09
N ARG A 626 3.58 31.24 6.42
CA ARG A 626 3.70 29.98 7.15
C ARG A 626 2.47 29.10 7.00
N LEU A 627 1.27 29.65 7.11
CA LEU A 627 0.01 28.94 6.92
C LEU A 627 -0.12 28.41 5.48
N SER A 628 0.32 29.19 4.49
CA SER A 628 0.39 28.77 3.08
C SER A 628 1.36 27.59 2.91
N THR A 629 2.57 27.67 3.49
CA THR A 629 3.55 26.57 3.47
C THR A 629 3.00 25.31 4.15
N ALA A 630 2.35 25.46 5.30
CA ALA A 630 1.71 24.38 6.03
C ALA A 630 0.61 23.71 5.21
N TYR A 631 -0.19 24.50 4.49
CA TYR A 631 -1.24 23.96 3.61
C TYR A 631 -0.65 23.13 2.47
N GLY A 632 0.43 23.60 1.85
CA GLY A 632 1.18 22.83 0.85
C GLY A 632 1.76 21.52 1.41
N GLN A 633 2.29 21.53 2.63
CA GLN A 633 2.77 20.32 3.31
C GLN A 633 1.65 19.34 3.63
N LEU A 634 0.51 19.84 4.14
CA LEU A 634 -0.69 19.04 4.40
C LEU A 634 -1.13 18.29 3.14
N LEU A 635 -1.25 18.98 2.00
CA LEU A 635 -1.64 18.34 0.75
C LEU A 635 -0.64 17.25 0.36
N ALA A 636 0.67 17.52 0.43
CA ALA A 636 1.70 16.53 0.10
C ALA A 636 1.61 15.27 0.99
N TRP A 637 1.32 15.44 2.28
CA TRP A 637 1.11 14.33 3.21
C TRP A 637 -0.21 13.60 2.95
N CYS A 638 -1.29 14.30 2.60
CA CYS A 638 -2.55 13.66 2.22
C CYS A 638 -2.41 12.77 0.97
N ARG A 639 -1.66 13.22 -0.04
CA ARG A 639 -1.38 12.46 -1.27
C ARG A 639 -0.70 11.12 -0.99
N THR A 640 0.28 11.14 -0.09
CA THR A 640 1.09 9.96 0.25
C THR A 640 0.33 9.04 1.19
N LEU A 641 -0.20 9.59 2.29
CA LEU A 641 -0.92 8.85 3.32
C LEU A 641 -2.23 8.25 2.79
N GLY A 642 -3.00 8.97 1.98
CA GLY A 642 -4.22 8.43 1.36
C GLY A 642 -3.93 7.23 0.46
N THR A 643 -2.80 7.23 -0.25
CA THR A 643 -2.37 6.08 -1.08
C THR A 643 -1.95 4.90 -0.22
N VAL A 644 -1.19 5.14 0.86
CA VAL A 644 -0.80 4.10 1.82
C VAL A 644 -2.03 3.52 2.51
N LEU A 645 -2.94 4.34 3.04
CA LEU A 645 -4.13 3.84 3.74
C LEU A 645 -5.05 3.01 2.82
N ARG A 646 -5.16 3.39 1.54
CA ARG A 646 -5.98 2.64 0.59
C ARG A 646 -5.41 1.26 0.28
N ALA A 647 -4.09 1.17 0.10
CA ALA A 647 -3.41 -0.09 -0.24
C ALA A 647 -2.08 -0.21 0.52
N PRO A 648 -2.10 -0.51 1.84
CA PRO A 648 -0.91 -0.43 2.69
C PRO A 648 0.25 -1.30 2.26
N PHE A 649 -0.05 -2.42 1.59
CA PHE A 649 0.94 -3.38 1.13
C PHE A 649 1.19 -3.32 -0.39
N GLY A 650 0.48 -2.43 -1.10
CA GLY A 650 0.56 -2.27 -2.54
C GLY A 650 -0.39 -3.17 -3.31
N SER A 651 -0.01 -3.48 -4.55
CA SER A 651 -0.79 -4.36 -5.43
C SER A 651 -0.70 -5.81 -4.96
N PRO A 652 -1.78 -6.61 -5.09
CA PRO A 652 -1.74 -8.02 -4.77
C PRO A 652 -0.62 -8.72 -5.57
N PRO A 653 -0.02 -9.79 -5.01
CA PRO A 653 0.89 -10.64 -5.77
C PRO A 653 0.19 -11.16 -7.03
N PRO A 654 0.91 -11.32 -8.16
CA PRO A 654 0.31 -11.77 -9.40
C PRO A 654 -0.35 -13.14 -9.20
N VAL A 655 -1.62 -13.24 -9.62
CA VAL A 655 -2.37 -14.50 -9.65
C VAL A 655 -1.81 -15.37 -10.76
N ARG A 656 -1.68 -16.67 -10.52
CA ARG A 656 -1.32 -17.60 -11.60
C ARG A 656 -2.52 -17.82 -12.52
N PRO A 657 -2.27 -18.02 -13.82
CA PRO A 657 -3.34 -18.49 -14.68
C PRO A 657 -3.89 -19.81 -14.12
N PRO A 658 -5.22 -19.98 -14.08
CA PRO A 658 -5.81 -21.23 -13.61
C PRO A 658 -5.30 -22.37 -14.48
N ALA A 659 -4.97 -23.49 -13.85
CA ALA A 659 -4.61 -24.69 -14.59
C ALA A 659 -5.84 -25.21 -15.36
N GLY A 660 -5.57 -25.89 -16.49
CA GLY A 660 -6.63 -26.49 -17.30
C GLY A 660 -7.38 -27.58 -16.51
N GLN A 661 -8.64 -27.79 -16.85
CA GLN A 661 -9.46 -28.85 -16.21
C GLN A 661 -9.68 -30.00 -17.20
N LEU A 662 -9.47 -31.22 -16.73
CA LEU A 662 -9.92 -32.43 -17.42
C LEU A 662 -11.31 -32.82 -16.90
N VAL A 663 -12.26 -32.93 -17.83
CA VAL A 663 -13.66 -33.24 -17.53
C VAL A 663 -13.95 -34.75 -17.59
N ALA A 664 -13.13 -35.51 -18.32
CA ALA A 664 -13.28 -36.95 -18.49
C ALA A 664 -11.91 -37.63 -18.71
N GLY A 665 -11.88 -38.97 -18.74
CA GLY A 665 -10.71 -39.76 -19.11
C GLY A 665 -9.69 -40.00 -17.99
N LEU A 666 -10.07 -39.79 -16.72
CA LEU A 666 -9.25 -40.14 -15.56
C LEU A 666 -9.81 -41.39 -14.86
N PRO A 667 -8.96 -42.39 -14.53
CA PRO A 667 -9.38 -43.58 -13.80
C PRO A 667 -9.68 -43.27 -12.32
N ARG A 668 -10.30 -44.19 -11.58
CA ARG A 668 -10.67 -43.95 -10.17
C ARG A 668 -9.45 -43.72 -9.28
N SER A 669 -8.31 -44.29 -9.65
CA SER A 669 -7.02 -44.07 -9.00
C SER A 669 -6.49 -42.64 -9.12
N THR A 670 -6.97 -41.86 -10.09
CA THR A 670 -6.49 -40.51 -10.42
C THR A 670 -7.63 -39.50 -10.33
N GLN A 671 -7.55 -38.56 -9.39
CA GLN A 671 -8.60 -37.55 -9.22
C GLN A 671 -8.01 -36.15 -9.08
N VAL A 672 -8.66 -35.22 -9.79
CA VAL A 672 -8.44 -33.78 -9.68
C VAL A 672 -9.66 -33.19 -9.01
N GLY A 673 -9.45 -32.44 -7.93
CA GLY A 673 -10.49 -31.79 -7.16
C GLY A 673 -10.24 -30.29 -7.11
N VAL A 674 -11.29 -29.50 -7.26
CA VAL A 674 -11.25 -28.05 -7.11
C VAL A 674 -11.90 -27.71 -5.78
N ALA A 675 -11.18 -27.00 -4.91
CA ALA A 675 -11.73 -26.52 -3.66
C ALA A 675 -12.85 -25.53 -3.94
N THR A 676 -13.96 -25.72 -3.25
CA THR A 676 -15.14 -24.84 -3.34
C THR A 676 -15.49 -24.35 -1.95
N THR A 677 -15.67 -23.04 -1.81
CA THR A 677 -16.06 -22.41 -0.56
C THR A 677 -17.43 -21.76 -0.69
N SER A 678 -18.23 -21.88 0.36
CA SER A 678 -19.41 -21.03 0.50
C SER A 678 -19.00 -19.60 0.87
N SER A 679 -19.84 -18.62 0.57
CA SER A 679 -19.59 -17.21 0.93
C SER A 679 -19.40 -17.05 2.44
N GLU A 680 -20.28 -17.65 3.25
CA GLU A 680 -20.23 -17.56 4.72
C GLU A 680 -18.92 -18.14 5.30
N GLN A 681 -18.46 -19.28 4.78
CA GLN A 681 -17.19 -19.88 5.22
C GLN A 681 -15.99 -19.01 4.81
N SER A 682 -16.06 -18.41 3.62
CA SER A 682 -15.02 -17.50 3.13
C SER A 682 -14.93 -16.25 4.00
N ASP A 683 -16.05 -15.64 4.36
CA ASP A 683 -16.10 -14.46 5.24
C ASP A 683 -15.55 -14.77 6.63
N ASN A 684 -15.96 -15.90 7.23
CA ASN A 684 -15.46 -16.34 8.53
C ASN A 684 -13.95 -16.63 8.50
N ALA A 685 -13.46 -17.27 7.44
CA ALA A 685 -12.04 -17.54 7.23
C ALA A 685 -11.23 -16.25 7.06
N ILE A 686 -11.74 -15.30 6.27
CA ILE A 686 -11.14 -13.96 6.09
C ILE A 686 -11.05 -13.25 7.43
N HIS A 687 -12.14 -13.20 8.21
CA HIS A 687 -12.12 -12.61 9.54
C HIS A 687 -11.12 -13.29 10.48
N GLY A 688 -11.05 -14.63 10.44
CA GLY A 688 -10.06 -15.41 11.17
C GLY A 688 -8.62 -15.02 10.81
N ILE A 689 -8.31 -14.94 9.52
CA ILE A 689 -6.99 -14.54 9.00
C ILE A 689 -6.68 -13.09 9.38
N GLN A 690 -7.60 -12.15 9.15
CA GLN A 690 -7.44 -10.74 9.48
C GLN A 690 -7.13 -10.54 10.97
N SER A 691 -7.84 -11.25 11.86
CA SER A 691 -7.63 -11.17 13.31
C SER A 691 -6.26 -11.66 13.78
N ARG A 692 -5.55 -12.46 12.97
CA ARG A 692 -4.19 -12.95 13.25
C ARG A 692 -3.11 -12.10 12.60
N LEU A 693 -3.41 -11.54 11.42
CA LEU A 693 -2.50 -10.68 10.68
C LEU A 693 -2.43 -9.26 11.28
N TYR A 694 -3.58 -8.70 11.65
CA TYR A 694 -3.72 -7.31 12.03
C TYR A 694 -3.92 -7.18 13.53
N ALA A 695 -2.91 -6.61 14.20
CA ALA A 695 -3.02 -6.15 15.58
C ALA A 695 -3.28 -4.64 15.62
N LEU A 696 -3.69 -4.10 16.77
CA LEU A 696 -3.75 -2.64 16.95
C LEU A 696 -2.40 -2.01 16.57
N GLY A 697 -2.45 -0.96 15.75
CA GLY A 697 -1.23 -0.27 15.28
C GLY A 697 -0.53 -0.91 14.08
N TRP A 698 -1.13 -1.88 13.39
CA TRP A 698 -0.50 -2.60 12.27
C TRP A 698 -0.06 -1.71 11.09
N LEU A 699 -0.66 -0.52 10.90
CA LEU A 699 -0.30 0.40 9.81
C LEU A 699 1.03 1.15 10.05
N THR A 700 1.60 1.06 11.25
CA THR A 700 2.86 1.76 11.57
C THR A 700 3.99 1.29 10.67
N LYS A 701 4.16 -0.02 10.52
CA LYS A 701 5.27 -0.58 9.75
C LYS A 701 5.15 -0.28 8.24
N PRO A 702 4.01 -0.50 7.56
CA PRO A 702 3.85 -0.10 6.16
C PRO A 702 4.13 1.38 5.90
N TRP A 703 3.75 2.26 6.85
CA TRP A 703 4.05 3.68 6.76
C TRP A 703 5.55 3.98 6.90
N GLU A 704 6.20 3.42 7.92
CA GLU A 704 7.64 3.58 8.16
C GLU A 704 8.49 3.05 7.00
N ASP A 705 8.12 1.89 6.44
CA ASP A 705 8.79 1.29 5.28
C ASP A 705 8.68 2.22 4.05
N MET A 706 7.49 2.82 3.81
CA MET A 706 7.25 3.76 2.71
C MET A 706 8.06 5.07 2.86
N VAL A 707 8.11 5.63 4.07
CA VAL A 707 8.90 6.85 4.36
C VAL A 707 10.39 6.55 4.30
N GLY A 708 10.82 5.39 4.81
CA GLY A 708 12.21 4.92 4.74
C GLY A 708 12.71 4.75 3.31
N GLU A 709 11.89 4.15 2.43
CA GLU A 709 12.20 4.00 1.01
C GLU A 709 12.30 5.36 0.30
N ALA A 710 11.41 6.30 0.63
CA ALA A 710 11.45 7.67 0.10
C ALA A 710 12.72 8.41 0.54
N ALA A 711 13.07 8.30 1.83
CA ALA A 711 14.26 8.93 2.40
C ALA A 711 15.55 8.36 1.78
N ALA A 712 15.63 7.03 1.61
CA ALA A 712 16.75 6.37 0.95
C ALA A 712 16.94 6.84 -0.51
N ARG A 713 15.84 7.02 -1.27
CA ARG A 713 15.89 7.56 -2.64
C ARG A 713 16.37 9.00 -2.69
N LEU A 714 15.97 9.81 -1.72
CA LEU A 714 16.37 11.21 -1.61
C LEU A 714 17.75 11.40 -0.95
N ARG A 715 18.35 10.32 -0.42
CA ARG A 715 19.60 10.33 0.36
C ARG A 715 19.50 11.21 1.61
N GLU A 716 18.33 11.21 2.23
CA GLU A 716 17.99 11.97 3.42
C GLU A 716 17.65 11.03 4.57
N GLU A 717 17.61 11.54 5.80
CA GLU A 717 17.02 10.82 6.93
C GLU A 717 15.47 10.87 6.87
N PRO A 718 14.75 9.82 7.31
CA PRO A 718 13.27 9.81 7.32
C PRO A 718 12.65 11.02 8.01
N ALA A 719 13.24 11.49 9.11
CA ALA A 719 12.77 12.65 9.86
C ALA A 719 12.92 13.98 9.10
N ALA A 720 13.88 14.07 8.16
CA ALA A 720 14.13 15.28 7.38
C ALA A 720 12.99 15.56 6.39
N LEU A 721 12.31 14.53 5.89
CA LEU A 721 11.17 14.67 4.97
C LEU A 721 10.03 15.52 5.57
N PHE A 722 9.81 15.42 6.89
CA PHE A 722 8.79 16.18 7.62
C PHE A 722 9.10 17.68 7.73
N LYS A 723 10.31 18.11 7.38
CA LYS A 723 10.72 19.53 7.38
C LYS A 723 10.64 20.15 5.99
N LEU A 724 10.63 19.33 4.93
CA LEU A 724 10.67 19.83 3.56
C LEU A 724 9.37 20.56 3.18
N PRO A 725 9.44 21.63 2.37
CA PRO A 725 8.25 22.30 1.83
C PRO A 725 7.37 21.35 1.01
N GLY A 726 6.06 21.58 0.95
CA GLY A 726 5.11 20.67 0.29
C GLY A 726 4.78 21.05 -1.16
N VAL A 727 3.51 20.84 -1.52
CA VAL A 727 3.00 21.04 -2.90
C VAL A 727 3.33 22.43 -3.45
N GLY A 728 3.84 22.49 -4.69
CA GLY A 728 4.12 23.73 -5.40
C GLY A 728 5.50 24.33 -5.10
N SER A 729 6.31 23.65 -4.28
CA SER A 729 7.67 24.09 -3.91
C SER A 729 8.77 23.44 -4.74
N SER A 730 8.47 22.39 -5.51
CA SER A 730 9.45 21.54 -6.22
C SER A 730 10.48 20.83 -5.32
N SER A 731 10.26 20.80 -4.01
CA SER A 731 11.11 20.09 -3.04
C SER A 731 11.10 18.57 -3.24
N GLY A 732 11.97 17.85 -2.52
CA GLY A 732 11.94 16.38 -2.48
C GLY A 732 10.60 15.80 -2.03
N LEU A 733 9.92 16.43 -1.07
CA LEU A 733 8.59 16.03 -0.60
C LEU A 733 7.52 16.25 -1.68
N ASP A 734 7.56 17.36 -2.40
CA ASP A 734 6.63 17.65 -3.50
C ASP A 734 6.78 16.61 -4.63
N GLN A 735 8.01 16.39 -5.08
CA GLN A 735 8.32 15.43 -6.14
C GLN A 735 7.94 13.99 -5.76
N TRP A 736 8.25 13.57 -4.52
CA TRP A 736 7.87 12.26 -4.02
C TRP A 736 6.35 12.11 -3.88
N SER A 737 5.67 13.09 -3.29
CA SER A 737 4.20 13.06 -3.17
C SER A 737 3.52 12.97 -4.53
N HIS A 738 4.05 13.66 -5.54
CA HIS A 738 3.57 13.59 -6.92
C HIS A 738 3.87 12.23 -7.58
N ALA A 739 5.01 11.60 -7.26
CA ALA A 739 5.31 10.24 -7.74
C ALA A 739 4.36 9.19 -7.14
N VAL A 740 4.00 9.32 -5.86
CA VAL A 740 3.02 8.45 -5.19
C VAL A 740 1.63 8.64 -5.79
N ILE A 741 1.18 9.90 -5.92
CA ILE A 741 -0.17 10.21 -6.40
C ILE A 741 -0.40 9.85 -7.88
N SER A 742 0.68 9.74 -8.67
CA SER A 742 0.68 9.29 -10.07
C SER A 742 0.83 7.77 -10.21
N GLY A 743 0.97 7.04 -9.10
CA GLY A 743 1.15 5.59 -9.09
C GLY A 743 2.53 5.10 -9.50
N ARG A 744 3.51 6.00 -9.70
CA ARG A 744 4.91 5.66 -9.99
C ARG A 744 5.62 5.06 -8.78
N VAL A 745 5.22 5.47 -7.58
CA VAL A 745 5.64 4.87 -6.31
C VAL A 745 4.42 4.26 -5.65
N LYS A 746 4.53 2.99 -5.26
CA LYS A 746 3.47 2.26 -4.57
C LYS A 746 4.02 1.67 -3.27
N PRO A 747 3.19 1.50 -2.23
CA PRO A 747 3.58 0.72 -1.07
C PRO A 747 4.03 -0.69 -1.47
N THR A 748 4.94 -1.26 -0.69
CA THR A 748 5.48 -2.61 -0.89
C THR A 748 5.16 -3.47 0.33
N GLY A 749 5.20 -4.80 0.17
CA GLY A 749 4.98 -5.74 1.28
C GLY A 749 3.84 -6.75 1.06
N ALA A 750 3.14 -6.70 -0.07
CA ALA A 750 2.10 -7.67 -0.41
C ALA A 750 2.64 -9.11 -0.43
N ASP A 751 3.82 -9.32 -1.02
CA ASP A 751 4.49 -10.63 -1.05
C ASP A 751 4.84 -11.13 0.36
N ALA A 752 5.33 -10.25 1.23
CA ALA A 752 5.68 -10.60 2.60
C ALA A 752 4.45 -10.93 3.45
N LEU A 753 3.35 -10.19 3.28
CA LEU A 753 2.08 -10.49 3.94
C LEU A 753 1.51 -11.82 3.44
N TRP A 754 1.54 -12.05 2.13
CA TRP A 754 1.07 -13.30 1.53
C TRP A 754 1.90 -14.51 1.99
N ALA A 755 3.24 -14.38 2.05
CA ALA A 755 4.10 -15.42 2.60
C ALA A 755 3.75 -15.76 4.05
N ARG A 756 3.31 -14.78 4.84
CA ARG A 756 2.82 -15.03 6.21
C ARG A 756 1.48 -15.77 6.23
N VAL A 757 0.60 -15.48 5.27
CA VAL A 757 -0.65 -16.23 5.06
C VAL A 757 -0.36 -17.68 4.68
N GLU A 758 0.56 -17.91 3.73
CA GLU A 758 1.01 -19.25 3.35
C GLU A 758 1.65 -20.01 4.52
N HIS A 759 2.40 -19.31 5.38
CA HIS A 759 2.95 -19.91 6.59
C HIS A 759 1.85 -20.37 7.56
N MET A 760 0.79 -19.55 7.76
CA MET A 760 -0.36 -19.95 8.58
C MET A 760 -1.06 -21.20 8.04
N PHE A 761 -1.18 -21.33 6.72
CA PHE A 761 -1.75 -22.54 6.11
C PHE A 761 -0.90 -23.78 6.38
N ASN A 762 0.42 -23.63 6.31
CA ASN A 762 1.34 -24.73 6.59
C ASN A 762 1.32 -25.15 8.07
N GLU A 763 1.22 -24.21 9.01
CA GLU A 763 1.10 -24.49 10.44
C GLU A 763 -0.21 -25.22 10.78
N GLU A 764 -1.33 -24.83 10.17
CA GLU A 764 -2.64 -25.44 10.41
C GLU A 764 -2.85 -26.79 9.70
N SER A 765 -2.06 -27.09 8.68
CA SER A 765 -2.17 -28.33 7.88
C SER A 765 -1.96 -29.63 8.68
N GLY A 766 -1.49 -29.56 9.93
CA GLY A 766 -1.34 -30.69 10.86
C GLY A 766 -2.16 -30.58 12.15
N ALA A 767 -2.99 -29.55 12.29
CA ALA A 767 -3.79 -29.31 13.50
C ALA A 767 -5.16 -30.04 13.44
N PRO A 768 -5.78 -30.34 14.60
CA PRO A 768 -7.12 -30.92 14.65
C PRO A 768 -8.19 -30.03 13.99
N GLN A 769 -9.30 -30.65 13.59
CA GLN A 769 -10.42 -30.08 12.84
C GLN A 769 -10.86 -28.68 13.32
N GLY A 770 -11.16 -27.77 12.38
CA GLY A 770 -11.68 -26.42 12.67
C GLY A 770 -10.73 -25.25 12.41
N GLY A 771 -9.54 -25.50 11.81
CA GLY A 771 -8.64 -24.44 11.33
C GLY A 771 -9.19 -23.68 10.12
N VAL A 772 -8.58 -22.54 9.79
CA VAL A 772 -8.98 -21.71 8.65
C VAL A 772 -8.74 -22.44 7.32
N SER A 773 -7.64 -23.18 7.21
CA SER A 773 -7.36 -23.99 6.00
C SER A 773 -8.40 -25.08 5.76
N ASP A 774 -8.89 -25.73 6.82
CA ASP A 774 -9.96 -26.74 6.73
C ASP A 774 -11.30 -26.10 6.33
N ALA A 775 -11.63 -24.93 6.89
CA ALA A 775 -12.83 -24.19 6.49
C ALA A 775 -12.83 -23.79 4.99
N LEU A 776 -11.67 -23.41 4.46
CA LEU A 776 -11.50 -23.01 3.06
C LEU A 776 -11.40 -24.18 2.07
N THR A 777 -11.10 -25.39 2.54
CA THR A 777 -10.95 -26.56 1.66
C THR A 777 -11.98 -27.65 1.90
N ARG A 778 -12.91 -27.47 2.86
CA ARG A 778 -13.87 -28.47 3.34
C ARG A 778 -14.60 -29.24 2.23
N ASN A 779 -15.00 -28.55 1.17
CA ASN A 779 -15.75 -29.13 0.05
C ASN A 779 -14.92 -29.10 -1.23
N VAL A 780 -14.87 -30.23 -1.91
CA VAL A 780 -14.10 -30.40 -3.15
C VAL A 780 -15.06 -30.81 -4.27
N LEU A 781 -15.14 -30.02 -5.32
CA LEU A 781 -15.79 -30.40 -6.56
C LEU A 781 -14.83 -31.30 -7.34
N VAL A 782 -15.26 -32.52 -7.66
CA VAL A 782 -14.50 -33.43 -8.53
C VAL A 782 -15.11 -33.36 -9.93
N PRO A 783 -14.48 -32.67 -10.91
CA PRO A 783 -15.09 -32.43 -12.23
C PRO A 783 -15.47 -33.72 -12.95
N THR A 784 -14.63 -34.75 -12.86
CA THR A 784 -14.87 -36.06 -13.50
C THR A 784 -16.07 -36.82 -12.93
N LEU A 785 -16.46 -36.55 -11.67
CA LEU A 785 -17.65 -37.14 -11.05
C LEU A 785 -18.87 -36.22 -11.09
N GLY A 786 -18.72 -34.97 -11.52
CA GLY A 786 -19.78 -33.96 -11.55
C GLY A 786 -20.43 -33.68 -10.18
N ARG A 787 -19.74 -33.97 -9.07
CA ARG A 787 -20.30 -33.81 -7.70
C ARG A 787 -19.29 -33.24 -6.72
N GLN A 788 -19.81 -32.60 -5.68
CA GLN A 788 -19.03 -32.16 -4.53
C GLN A 788 -18.93 -33.30 -3.50
N ILE A 789 -17.74 -33.49 -2.94
CA ILE A 789 -17.49 -34.42 -1.85
C ILE A 789 -16.69 -33.73 -0.73
N PRO A 790 -16.77 -34.21 0.52
CA PRO A 790 -15.92 -33.71 1.60
C PRO A 790 -14.42 -33.92 1.30
N ALA A 791 -13.59 -32.94 1.67
CA ALA A 791 -12.14 -33.00 1.45
C ALA A 791 -11.49 -34.23 2.08
N GLN A 792 -11.94 -34.63 3.28
CA GLN A 792 -11.47 -35.85 3.95
C GLN A 792 -11.75 -37.11 3.12
N GLN A 793 -12.88 -37.15 2.41
CA GLN A 793 -13.21 -38.26 1.52
C GLN A 793 -12.35 -38.23 0.25
N PHE A 794 -12.10 -37.04 -0.29
CA PHE A 794 -11.24 -36.86 -1.47
C PHE A 794 -9.78 -37.28 -1.20
N SER A 795 -9.27 -36.98 0.00
CA SER A 795 -7.88 -37.20 0.40
C SER A 795 -7.62 -38.57 1.07
N ALA A 796 -8.68 -39.34 1.33
CA ALA A 796 -8.64 -40.57 2.10
C ALA A 796 -7.60 -41.58 1.57
N GLY A 797 -6.77 -42.09 2.48
CA GLY A 797 -5.74 -43.09 2.17
C GLY A 797 -4.52 -42.56 1.40
N ILE A 798 -4.51 -41.28 1.03
CA ILE A 798 -3.43 -40.65 0.23
C ILE A 798 -2.70 -39.58 1.05
N THR A 799 -3.40 -38.59 1.62
CA THR A 799 -2.73 -37.59 2.49
C THR A 799 -2.46 -38.13 3.89
N ASP A 800 -3.37 -38.97 4.39
CA ASP A 800 -3.31 -39.59 5.72
C ASP A 800 -2.74 -41.01 5.64
N HIS A 801 -1.93 -41.25 4.62
CA HIS A 801 -1.41 -42.56 4.26
C HIS A 801 -0.60 -43.19 5.39
N ARG A 802 -0.96 -44.42 5.77
CA ARG A 802 -0.27 -45.22 6.79
C ARG A 802 0.35 -46.45 6.12
N PRO A 803 1.69 -46.58 6.12
CA PRO A 803 2.35 -47.76 5.56
C PRO A 803 1.79 -49.06 6.15
N GLY A 804 1.64 -50.09 5.31
CA GLY A 804 1.20 -51.43 5.73
C GLY A 804 -0.32 -51.64 5.82
N HIS A 805 -1.13 -50.66 5.42
CA HIS A 805 -2.59 -50.79 5.30
C HIS A 805 -3.06 -50.83 3.84
N ALA A 806 -2.15 -51.14 2.92
CA ALA A 806 -2.45 -51.29 1.51
C ALA A 806 -3.33 -52.52 1.27
N ALA A 807 -4.33 -52.40 0.39
CA ALA A 807 -5.05 -53.55 -0.10
C ALA A 807 -4.11 -54.40 -0.99
N PRO A 808 -4.25 -55.74 -1.02
CA PRO A 808 -3.49 -56.55 -1.98
C PRO A 808 -3.84 -56.16 -3.42
N PHE A 809 -2.98 -56.55 -4.35
CA PHE A 809 -3.29 -56.55 -5.78
C PHE A 809 -4.37 -57.59 -6.08
N ASP A 810 -5.09 -57.41 -7.17
CA ASP A 810 -6.12 -58.33 -7.63
C ASP A 810 -5.52 -59.73 -7.86
N ALA A 811 -6.24 -60.74 -7.39
CA ALA A 811 -5.76 -62.11 -7.40
C ALA A 811 -5.59 -62.68 -8.82
N SER A 812 -6.34 -62.17 -9.81
CA SER A 812 -6.26 -62.60 -11.22
C SER A 812 -4.90 -62.31 -11.88
N LEU A 813 -4.13 -61.38 -11.32
CA LEU A 813 -2.79 -61.05 -11.81
C LEU A 813 -1.77 -62.17 -11.52
N PHE A 814 -2.04 -63.00 -10.50
CA PHE A 814 -1.11 -64.00 -9.98
C PHE A 814 -1.64 -65.41 -10.19
N THR A 815 -0.74 -66.39 -10.23
CA THR A 815 -1.14 -67.80 -10.23
C THR A 815 -1.79 -68.18 -8.90
N HIS A 816 -2.66 -69.19 -8.89
CA HIS A 816 -3.30 -69.66 -7.66
C HIS A 816 -2.30 -70.03 -6.55
N ALA A 817 -1.14 -70.58 -6.93
CA ALA A 817 -0.05 -70.89 -6.00
C ALA A 817 0.56 -69.61 -5.39
N ALA A 818 0.80 -68.59 -6.21
CA ALA A 818 1.34 -67.32 -5.76
C ALA A 818 0.36 -66.56 -4.83
N VAL A 819 -0.94 -66.56 -5.15
CA VAL A 819 -1.98 -65.97 -4.29
C VAL A 819 -2.03 -66.68 -2.92
N THR A 820 -2.02 -68.01 -2.92
CA THR A 820 -2.04 -68.81 -1.67
C THR A 820 -0.79 -68.56 -0.82
N ALA A 821 0.35 -68.29 -1.46
CA ALA A 821 1.59 -67.91 -0.80
C ALA A 821 1.65 -66.44 -0.35
N GLY A 822 0.57 -65.65 -0.53
CA GLY A 822 0.50 -64.25 -0.12
C GLY A 822 1.29 -63.29 -1.01
N ARG A 823 1.65 -63.70 -2.24
CA ARG A 823 2.49 -62.91 -3.16
C ARG A 823 1.76 -61.70 -3.79
N SER A 824 0.44 -61.60 -3.63
CA SER A 824 -0.36 -60.44 -4.03
C SER A 824 -0.25 -59.25 -3.06
N ALA A 825 0.47 -59.39 -1.94
CA ALA A 825 0.67 -58.31 -0.98
C ALA A 825 1.55 -57.18 -1.55
N VAL A 826 1.27 -55.96 -1.10
CA VAL A 826 2.09 -54.78 -1.42
C VAL A 826 3.35 -54.78 -0.56
N ALA A 827 4.51 -54.77 -1.20
CA ALA A 827 5.82 -54.74 -0.52
C ALA A 827 6.46 -53.34 -0.53
N VAL A 828 6.22 -52.58 -1.60
CA VAL A 828 6.65 -51.18 -1.72
C VAL A 828 5.40 -50.32 -1.66
N ASP A 829 5.32 -49.42 -0.68
CA ASP A 829 4.20 -48.49 -0.50
C ASP A 829 4.77 -47.10 -0.26
N LYS A 830 4.93 -46.32 -1.33
CA LYS A 830 5.63 -45.04 -1.30
C LYS A 830 4.66 -43.89 -1.56
N VAL A 831 4.56 -42.99 -0.59
CA VAL A 831 3.79 -41.74 -0.70
C VAL A 831 4.73 -40.55 -0.86
N THR A 832 4.36 -39.66 -1.78
CA THR A 832 4.96 -38.33 -1.92
C THR A 832 3.85 -37.30 -1.94
N VAL A 833 3.83 -36.40 -0.94
CA VAL A 833 2.89 -35.28 -0.86
C VAL A 833 3.66 -33.98 -1.01
N ARG A 834 3.17 -33.11 -1.88
CA ARG A 834 3.69 -31.77 -2.13
C ARG A 834 2.57 -30.77 -1.91
N ARG A 835 2.66 -30.01 -0.82
CA ARG A 835 1.71 -28.95 -0.50
C ARG A 835 2.16 -27.64 -1.15
N ARG A 836 1.20 -26.85 -1.59
CA ARG A 836 1.43 -25.50 -2.12
C ARG A 836 0.21 -24.66 -1.82
N GLY A 837 0.39 -23.60 -1.03
CA GLY A 837 -0.74 -22.82 -0.53
C GLY A 837 -1.69 -23.71 0.28
N LEU A 838 -2.98 -23.64 -0.02
CA LEU A 838 -4.01 -24.51 0.57
C LEU A 838 -4.11 -25.88 -0.12
N GLY A 839 -3.62 -25.97 -1.35
CA GLY A 839 -3.71 -27.16 -2.19
C GLY A 839 -2.57 -28.14 -1.97
N TYR A 840 -2.69 -29.29 -2.64
CA TYR A 840 -1.63 -30.29 -2.64
C TYR A 840 -1.68 -31.17 -3.90
N ARG A 841 -0.53 -31.74 -4.22
CA ARG A 841 -0.39 -32.85 -5.16
C ARG A 841 0.20 -34.03 -4.41
N ALA A 842 -0.47 -35.18 -4.47
CA ALA A 842 -0.08 -36.38 -3.76
C ALA A 842 -0.08 -37.56 -4.72
N VAL A 843 1.02 -38.32 -4.69
CA VAL A 843 1.20 -39.54 -5.45
C VAL A 843 1.47 -40.68 -4.47
N VAL A 844 0.76 -41.78 -4.62
CA VAL A 844 1.07 -43.05 -3.94
C VAL A 844 1.39 -44.07 -5.01
N VAL A 845 2.57 -44.67 -4.95
CA VAL A 845 2.94 -45.78 -5.83
C VAL A 845 3.12 -47.03 -4.98
N GLN A 846 2.42 -48.08 -5.38
CA GLN A 846 2.47 -49.38 -4.74
C GLN A 846 3.06 -50.41 -5.68
N ALA A 847 3.95 -51.24 -5.17
CA ALA A 847 4.49 -52.37 -5.92
C ALA A 847 4.54 -53.65 -5.08
N SER A 848 4.40 -54.80 -5.74
CA SER A 848 4.61 -56.11 -5.11
C SER A 848 6.09 -56.30 -4.75
N ASP A 849 6.39 -57.40 -4.07
CA ASP A 849 7.77 -57.85 -3.99
C ASP A 849 8.32 -58.19 -5.39
N GLY A 850 9.64 -58.32 -5.52
CA GLY A 850 10.25 -58.81 -6.75
C GLY A 850 10.00 -60.30 -6.90
N LEU A 851 9.09 -60.67 -7.78
CA LEU A 851 8.65 -62.03 -7.97
C LEU A 851 9.21 -62.63 -9.27
N PRO A 852 9.49 -63.93 -9.31
CA PRO A 852 9.81 -64.62 -10.55
C PRO A 852 8.61 -64.60 -11.53
N PRO A 853 8.84 -64.69 -12.86
CA PRO A 853 7.77 -64.52 -13.85
C PRO A 853 6.65 -65.55 -13.69
N TYR A 854 6.96 -66.80 -13.34
CA TYR A 854 5.98 -67.88 -13.17
C TYR A 854 4.97 -67.67 -12.04
N ASP A 855 5.13 -66.63 -11.21
CA ASP A 855 4.14 -66.25 -10.20
C ASP A 855 2.98 -65.42 -10.76
N PHE A 856 3.12 -64.88 -11.98
CA PHE A 856 2.08 -64.11 -12.64
C PHE A 856 1.33 -64.97 -13.64
N ALA A 857 0.00 -64.82 -13.67
CA ALA A 857 -0.87 -65.60 -14.55
C ALA A 857 -0.50 -65.40 -16.05
N LEU A 858 0.01 -64.21 -16.40
CA LEU A 858 0.46 -63.86 -17.75
C LEU A 858 1.61 -64.74 -18.28
N PHE A 859 2.42 -65.32 -17.38
CA PHE A 859 3.53 -66.20 -17.75
C PHE A 859 3.23 -67.68 -17.42
N GLU A 860 2.00 -68.00 -17.03
CA GLU A 860 1.61 -69.38 -16.78
C GLU A 860 1.61 -70.17 -18.09
N THR A 861 2.27 -71.32 -18.09
CA THR A 861 2.30 -72.18 -19.27
C THR A 861 0.96 -72.90 -19.37
N PRO A 862 0.18 -72.76 -20.46
CA PRO A 862 -1.07 -73.48 -20.59
C PRO A 862 -0.79 -74.99 -20.58
N VAL A 863 -1.29 -75.68 -19.56
CA VAL A 863 -1.23 -77.14 -19.50
C VAL A 863 -2.23 -77.69 -20.52
N SER A 864 -1.75 -78.13 -21.68
CA SER A 864 -2.55 -78.95 -22.59
C SER A 864 -2.88 -80.25 -21.89
N VAL A 865 -4.09 -80.35 -21.35
CA VAL A 865 -4.65 -81.64 -20.95
C VAL A 865 -4.74 -82.48 -22.23
N MET A 866 -3.93 -83.53 -22.32
CA MET A 866 -4.03 -84.48 -23.44
C MET A 866 -5.44 -85.08 -23.47
N PRO A 867 -6.14 -85.07 -24.61
CA PRO A 867 -7.41 -85.77 -24.72
C PRO A 867 -7.11 -87.26 -24.80
N GLY A 868 -7.20 -87.95 -23.66
CA GLY A 868 -7.06 -89.40 -23.64
C GLY A 868 -6.49 -89.96 -22.35
N VAL A 869 -7.18 -89.78 -21.23
CA VAL A 869 -7.34 -90.82 -20.21
C VAL A 869 -8.78 -90.70 -19.72
N GLU A 870 -9.62 -91.66 -20.09
CA GLU A 870 -10.92 -91.86 -19.47
C GLU A 870 -10.68 -92.15 -17.99
N ASP A 871 -11.17 -91.27 -17.11
CA ASP A 871 -11.57 -91.65 -15.76
C ASP A 871 -12.76 -90.79 -15.33
N GLU A 872 -13.63 -91.42 -14.57
CA GLU A 872 -15.05 -91.19 -14.32
C GLU A 872 -15.51 -89.75 -13.98
N PRO A 873 -16.78 -89.41 -14.28
CA PRO A 873 -17.36 -88.10 -14.01
C PRO A 873 -17.55 -87.91 -12.49
N THR A 874 -16.59 -87.25 -11.85
CA THR A 874 -16.85 -86.65 -10.55
C THR A 874 -17.54 -85.30 -10.79
N THR A 875 -18.84 -85.26 -10.53
CA THR A 875 -19.66 -84.06 -10.48
C THR A 875 -18.98 -82.93 -9.69
N MET A 876 -18.45 -81.93 -10.38
CA MET A 876 -18.27 -80.58 -9.84
C MET A 876 -19.32 -79.68 -10.47
N ILE A 877 -20.12 -79.09 -9.59
CA ILE A 877 -21.23 -78.20 -9.87
C ILE A 877 -20.68 -76.95 -10.56
N SER A 878 -20.93 -76.82 -11.86
CA SER A 878 -20.87 -75.54 -12.55
C SER A 878 -21.99 -74.66 -12.00
N ARG A 879 -21.63 -73.59 -11.29
CA ARG A 879 -22.57 -72.53 -10.92
C ARG A 879 -22.54 -71.49 -12.03
N ALA A 880 -23.21 -71.80 -13.13
CA ALA A 880 -23.66 -70.80 -14.09
C ALA A 880 -24.79 -69.98 -13.46
N ASP A 881 -24.73 -68.68 -13.69
CA ASP A 881 -25.80 -67.67 -13.70
C ASP A 881 -27.06 -67.93 -12.85
N PHE A 882 -27.15 -67.21 -11.74
CA PHE A 882 -28.44 -66.86 -11.15
C PHE A 882 -28.54 -65.34 -11.06
N ASP A 883 -29.12 -64.76 -12.10
CA ASP A 883 -29.65 -63.41 -12.12
C ASP A 883 -31.15 -63.50 -11.72
N VAL A 884 -31.41 -63.54 -10.41
CA VAL A 884 -32.75 -63.34 -9.81
C VAL A 884 -32.56 -62.61 -8.47
N PRO A 885 -33.22 -61.46 -8.24
CA PRO A 885 -33.08 -60.73 -6.98
C PRO A 885 -33.85 -61.47 -5.87
N PRO A 886 -33.29 -61.63 -4.65
CA PRO A 886 -34.04 -62.22 -3.56
C PRO A 886 -35.04 -61.20 -3.02
N GLY A 887 -36.31 -61.61 -2.95
CA GLY A 887 -37.39 -60.87 -2.34
C GLY A 887 -37.25 -60.78 -0.81
N GLU A 888 -37.98 -59.82 -0.27
CA GLU A 888 -38.25 -59.61 1.15
C GLU A 888 -38.70 -60.93 1.82
N ASP A 889 -37.88 -61.45 2.74
CA ASP A 889 -38.28 -61.75 4.13
C ASP A 889 -37.16 -62.47 4.90
N MET A 890 -37.15 -62.20 6.21
CA MET A 890 -36.42 -62.86 7.31
C MET A 890 -35.03 -62.35 7.71
N VAL A 891 -35.06 -61.40 8.67
CA VAL A 891 -34.53 -61.52 10.05
C VAL A 891 -33.30 -62.41 10.25
N PHE A 892 -32.14 -61.78 10.51
CA PHE A 892 -31.41 -61.81 11.80
C PHE A 892 -30.44 -60.63 11.88
#